data_AF-A0A9C8I7N1-F1
#
_entry.id   AF-A0A9C8I7N1-F1
#
_cell.length_a   1.000
_cell.length_b   1.000
_cell.length_c   1.000
_cell.angle_alpha   90.00
_cell.angle_beta   90.00
_cell.angle_gamma   90.00
#
_symmetry.space_group_name_H-M   'P 1'
#
loop_
_entity.id
_entity.type
_entity.pdbx_description
1 polymer ?
#
loop_
_entity_poly.entity_id
_entity_poly.type
_entity_poly.pdbx_seq_one_letter_code
_entity_poly.pdbx_strand_id
1 'polypeptide(L)'
;MLRKTYLLMVLSALISLAMSCSGSDKPIMPSDNEIMVKPQASTVSGRALWGVYDVMIDTSTLDVTIIPLRTAEFTANVTGFMQPPSSPMHMLSIKIDQLQSDIPNGYIVCDVTLKHPFPGLNQFRGFDVRGICMGDASVSLQHDSSATFAGPDDLTLVNADGYTRWWNPAEFAPHGKILGYIPGGLATKNYTPTARLNGYKYFADGLGVNDPLIINPETRGSFATMPGSNTRRYLIQFPVVAGNPVIHYGYAVDASWSQPDPSGAPDYPIGSFGPDANCAEPYIITVTDAGSAAWYVNDGDNGGFLKLDIEVFDWQAPHNPEGVPGEIVGLILEGEIVSAPVDLLSIATINPGGETSSVYSVEINGLNLTKSGENEIWIIAQSANPVDYEPQIDGDTSMWTYPKKPLSAFLRTTVLISDIQPQQAPVVTSIDPSFGESGELINATVYGNYFMNGCQVELRNDSIPAVIQATNEVFINSGEVTCDFDLSGKLPGLYDVCVINPNTLEGCLEKGFEIKSGCIVYVDDSNTSGIEDGSMSNPYPTIAKGLQAADFGCEVWVDDSGNVYNEQVTLKAGVKLKSVNWDTSDGDDRATIYQDTASVAVIGANNATIEGFEIDGRRYGIDCNGTSPEIIDCRIVNLRYSDCIGIWIRNGSFAHVKGVEIYDLNNATDYGYATFYGIRIDNCDASGDNHVLIEQSEIHYIFSSDILGLGGGYCHPHGIFIDNSDGVKIKNTIVHDVTGGNYYYVYGIRVQNSNDVELVNNVIYN
;
A
#
# COMPACT_ATOMS: atom_id res chain seq x y z
N MET A 1 -63.91 15.08 -2.62
CA MET A 1 -64.81 15.92 -1.80
C MET A 1 -64.74 15.50 -0.33
N LEU A 2 -63.53 15.53 0.26
CA LEU A 2 -63.24 15.08 1.64
C LEU A 2 -62.01 15.83 2.20
N ARG A 3 -61.93 17.13 1.87
CA ARG A 3 -60.83 18.04 2.29
C ARG A 3 -61.37 19.32 2.96
N LYS A 4 -62.64 19.31 3.39
CA LYS A 4 -63.31 20.46 4.04
C LYS A 4 -63.94 20.16 5.42
N THR A 5 -63.72 18.97 5.98
CA THR A 5 -64.26 18.60 7.31
C THR A 5 -63.22 18.64 8.44
N TYR A 6 -61.92 18.76 8.12
CA TYR A 6 -60.84 18.82 9.13
C TYR A 6 -60.50 20.25 9.60
N LEU A 7 -60.99 21.30 8.93
CA LEU A 7 -60.66 22.70 9.27
C LEU A 7 -61.71 23.39 10.15
N LEU A 8 -62.78 22.68 10.57
CA LEU A 8 -63.89 23.22 11.37
C LEU A 8 -64.02 22.62 12.77
N MET A 9 -63.14 21.68 13.16
CA MET A 9 -63.04 21.15 14.53
C MET A 9 -61.79 21.59 15.30
N VAL A 10 -60.86 22.30 14.64
CA VAL A 10 -59.63 22.82 15.28
C VAL A 10 -59.76 24.29 15.70
N LEU A 11 -60.90 24.94 15.44
CA LEU A 11 -61.11 26.37 15.76
C LEU A 11 -62.20 26.65 16.81
N SER A 12 -62.77 25.62 17.45
CA SER A 12 -63.88 25.76 18.41
C SER A 12 -63.58 25.27 19.83
N ALA A 13 -62.34 24.91 20.16
CA ALA A 13 -61.92 24.55 21.52
C ALA A 13 -60.83 25.47 22.10
N LEU A 14 -60.64 26.67 21.52
CA LEU A 14 -59.63 27.65 21.94
C LEU A 14 -60.21 28.94 22.53
N ILE A 15 -61.52 29.00 22.84
CA ILE A 15 -62.12 30.09 23.61
C ILE A 15 -63.17 29.53 24.57
N SER A 16 -62.74 29.05 25.74
CA SER A 16 -63.45 29.16 27.02
C SER A 16 -62.73 28.36 28.11
N LEU A 17 -61.89 29.05 28.89
CA LEU A 17 -61.77 28.97 30.36
C LEU A 17 -60.43 29.57 30.81
N ALA A 18 -60.40 30.91 30.79
CA ALA A 18 -59.66 31.68 31.79
C ALA A 18 -60.70 32.27 32.75
N MET A 19 -60.29 32.39 34.03
CA MET A 19 -61.00 32.91 35.22
C MET A 19 -61.65 31.87 36.15
N SER A 20 -60.90 31.48 37.19
CA SER A 20 -61.33 31.80 38.57
C SER A 20 -60.14 31.74 39.53
N CYS A 21 -60.08 32.74 40.41
CA CYS A 21 -59.01 33.04 41.35
C CYS A 21 -59.27 32.50 42.77
N SER A 22 -58.19 32.43 43.54
CA SER A 22 -58.04 32.77 44.97
C SER A 22 -58.47 31.79 46.08
N GLY A 23 -57.60 31.66 47.09
CA GLY A 23 -57.90 31.10 48.41
C GLY A 23 -56.62 30.78 49.21
N SER A 24 -56.32 31.61 50.20
CA SER A 24 -55.13 31.69 51.06
C SER A 24 -55.09 30.69 52.23
N ASP A 25 -53.89 30.30 52.70
CA ASP A 25 -53.39 30.46 54.08
C ASP A 25 -52.16 29.56 54.38
N LYS A 26 -51.07 30.15 54.90
CA LYS A 26 -49.92 29.45 55.53
C LYS A 26 -50.25 29.21 57.01
N PRO A 27 -49.71 28.17 57.68
CA PRO A 27 -48.62 28.47 58.63
C PRO A 27 -47.57 27.37 58.97
N ILE A 28 -46.36 27.86 59.26
CA ILE A 28 -45.42 27.50 60.36
C ILE A 28 -44.56 26.21 60.25
N MET A 29 -43.25 26.43 60.17
CA MET A 29 -42.16 25.50 60.55
C MET A 29 -41.95 25.51 62.08
N PRO A 30 -41.48 24.41 62.71
CA PRO A 30 -40.71 24.47 63.93
C PRO A 30 -39.21 24.71 63.63
N SER A 31 -38.62 25.51 64.52
CA SER A 31 -37.32 26.17 64.50
C SER A 31 -36.15 25.34 65.04
N ASP A 32 -34.95 25.82 64.67
CA ASP A 32 -33.60 25.45 65.10
C ASP A 32 -33.37 25.29 66.62
N ASN A 33 -32.42 24.41 66.99
CA ASN A 33 -31.27 24.78 67.81
C ASN A 33 -30.14 23.72 67.81
N GLU A 34 -29.04 24.09 67.12
CA GLU A 34 -27.58 23.97 67.43
C GLU A 34 -26.98 22.57 67.77
N ILE A 35 -25.79 22.15 67.33
CA ILE A 35 -24.48 22.82 67.24
C ILE A 35 -23.60 22.13 66.15
N MET A 36 -22.74 22.92 65.51
CA MET A 36 -21.79 22.58 64.46
C MET A 36 -20.69 21.56 64.82
N VAL A 37 -20.38 20.67 63.86
CA VAL A 37 -19.02 20.18 63.60
C VAL A 37 -18.79 20.14 62.07
N LYS A 38 -17.76 20.84 61.58
CA LYS A 38 -17.15 20.69 60.25
C LYS A 38 -15.63 20.55 60.47
N PRO A 39 -14.86 19.92 59.57
CA PRO A 39 -15.12 18.74 58.74
C PRO A 39 -14.02 17.67 58.94
N GLN A 40 -14.29 16.41 58.62
CA GLN A 40 -13.21 15.47 58.28
C GLN A 40 -13.65 14.54 57.16
N ALA A 41 -12.89 14.58 56.06
CA ALA A 41 -13.12 13.79 54.87
C ALA A 41 -13.19 12.30 55.22
N SER A 42 -14.36 11.72 54.96
CA SER A 42 -14.55 10.29 54.74
C SER A 42 -15.76 10.19 53.81
N THR A 43 -15.48 10.06 52.52
CA THR A 43 -16.46 9.70 51.49
C THR A 43 -16.85 8.24 51.67
N VAL A 44 -17.63 7.96 52.70
CA VAL A 44 -18.41 6.73 52.84
C VAL A 44 -19.79 7.14 53.36
N SER A 45 -20.72 7.29 52.43
CA SER A 45 -22.16 7.42 52.68
C SER A 45 -22.83 7.30 51.31
N GLY A 46 -23.83 6.46 51.08
CA GLY A 46 -24.60 5.65 52.00
C GLY A 46 -25.50 4.71 51.20
N ARG A 47 -25.85 3.59 51.82
CA ARG A 47 -26.85 2.65 51.30
C ARG A 47 -28.22 3.34 51.26
N ALA A 48 -28.85 3.33 50.10
CA ALA A 48 -30.30 3.23 49.97
C ALA A 48 -30.62 2.55 48.63
N LEU A 49 -30.79 1.23 48.70
CA LEU A 49 -31.34 0.37 47.65
C LEU A 49 -32.81 0.71 47.47
N TRP A 50 -33.33 0.88 46.23
CA TRP A 50 -34.74 0.69 45.84
C TRP A 50 -34.90 0.38 44.32
N GLY A 51 -34.94 -0.91 43.97
CA GLY A 51 -35.96 -1.53 43.09
C GLY A 51 -35.90 -1.41 41.54
N VAL A 52 -35.99 -2.57 40.89
CA VAL A 52 -36.26 -2.85 39.46
C VAL A 52 -37.72 -2.53 39.08
N TYR A 53 -37.96 -1.87 37.94
CA TYR A 53 -39.32 -1.48 37.48
C TYR A 53 -39.92 -2.49 36.47
N ASP A 54 -41.16 -2.91 36.72
CA ASP A 54 -42.04 -3.60 35.77
C ASP A 54 -42.82 -2.53 34.99
N VAL A 55 -42.57 -2.37 33.69
CA VAL A 55 -43.27 -1.37 32.86
C VAL A 55 -44.62 -1.94 32.42
N MET A 56 -45.71 -1.50 33.06
CA MET A 56 -47.08 -1.77 32.60
C MET A 56 -47.61 -0.58 31.78
N ILE A 57 -47.88 -0.81 30.49
CA ILE A 57 -48.51 0.17 29.60
C ILE A 57 -50.03 -0.10 29.57
N ASP A 58 -50.84 0.90 29.93
CA ASP A 58 -52.30 0.83 29.74
C ASP A 58 -52.63 1.02 28.26
N THR A 59 -53.05 -0.06 27.61
CA THR A 59 -53.37 -0.12 26.18
C THR A 59 -54.60 0.69 25.75
N SER A 60 -55.33 1.33 26.67
CA SER A 60 -56.56 2.06 26.36
C SER A 60 -56.42 3.60 26.38
N THR A 61 -55.40 4.14 27.05
CA THR A 61 -55.23 5.59 27.23
C THR A 61 -53.90 6.16 26.73
N LEU A 62 -52.90 5.31 26.43
CA LEU A 62 -51.51 5.73 26.16
C LEU A 62 -50.87 6.53 27.30
N ASP A 63 -51.47 6.55 28.50
CA ASP A 63 -50.87 7.17 29.67
C ASP A 63 -49.83 6.23 30.28
N VAL A 64 -48.56 6.64 30.19
CA VAL A 64 -47.45 5.99 30.90
C VAL A 64 -47.49 6.47 32.35
N THR A 65 -47.95 5.62 33.27
CA THR A 65 -47.83 5.93 34.70
C THR A 65 -46.42 5.58 35.17
N ILE A 66 -45.51 6.54 35.12
CA ILE A 66 -44.14 6.40 35.62
C ILE A 66 -44.17 6.61 37.13
N ILE A 67 -44.04 5.53 37.91
CA ILE A 67 -43.61 5.63 39.31
C ILE A 67 -42.09 5.47 39.29
N PRO A 68 -41.31 6.54 39.59
CA PRO A 68 -39.90 6.61 39.24
C PRO A 68 -38.99 5.96 40.29
N LEU A 69 -37.77 5.57 39.84
CA LEU A 69 -36.43 5.93 40.39
C LEU A 69 -35.30 4.93 40.03
N ARG A 70 -34.66 5.16 38.87
CA ARG A 70 -33.24 5.56 38.65
C ARG A 70 -32.09 4.78 39.31
N THR A 71 -30.95 4.81 38.59
CA THR A 71 -29.57 4.37 38.94
C THR A 71 -29.18 2.91 38.68
N ALA A 72 -29.10 2.50 37.41
CA ALA A 72 -28.33 1.30 37.03
C ALA A 72 -27.72 1.45 35.62
N GLU A 73 -26.47 1.03 35.48
CA GLU A 73 -25.75 0.77 34.23
C GLU A 73 -25.98 -0.71 33.88
N PHE A 74 -26.42 -1.05 32.66
CA PHE A 74 -26.66 -2.46 32.32
C PHE A 74 -26.71 -2.72 30.81
N THR A 75 -26.19 -3.89 30.42
CA THR A 75 -26.52 -4.55 29.16
C THR A 75 -27.87 -5.26 29.33
N ALA A 76 -28.81 -5.04 28.41
CA ALA A 76 -30.21 -5.44 28.58
C ALA A 76 -30.72 -6.34 27.44
N ASN A 77 -31.46 -7.40 27.79
CA ASN A 77 -32.29 -8.10 26.82
C ASN A 77 -33.57 -7.28 26.55
N VAL A 78 -33.56 -6.47 25.51
CA VAL A 78 -34.69 -5.60 25.15
C VAL A 78 -35.78 -6.32 24.35
N THR A 79 -35.64 -7.62 24.07
CA THR A 79 -36.61 -8.43 23.32
C THR A 79 -38.03 -8.28 23.87
N GLY A 80 -38.18 -8.22 25.19
CA GLY A 80 -39.48 -8.03 25.85
C GLY A 80 -40.16 -6.70 25.49
N PHE A 81 -39.40 -5.62 25.28
CA PHE A 81 -39.93 -4.33 24.83
C PHE A 81 -40.25 -4.32 23.33
N MET A 82 -39.60 -5.18 22.55
CA MET A 82 -39.73 -5.24 21.08
C MET A 82 -40.96 -6.02 20.60
N GLN A 83 -41.81 -6.52 21.51
CA GLN A 83 -42.96 -7.37 21.18
C GLN A 83 -44.15 -7.19 22.15
N PRO A 84 -45.36 -7.64 21.78
CA PRO A 84 -46.51 -7.66 22.69
C PRO A 84 -46.27 -8.55 23.93
N PRO A 85 -46.82 -8.17 25.11
CA PRO A 85 -47.73 -7.05 25.34
C PRO A 85 -47.03 -5.71 25.62
N SER A 86 -45.71 -5.68 25.83
CA SER A 86 -44.98 -4.45 26.18
C SER A 86 -44.97 -3.41 25.07
N SER A 87 -45.01 -3.86 23.81
CA SER A 87 -45.27 -3.01 22.65
C SER A 87 -46.60 -3.34 22.00
N PRO A 88 -47.30 -2.36 21.39
CA PRO A 88 -48.58 -2.60 20.72
C PRO A 88 -48.47 -3.55 19.51
N MET A 89 -47.28 -3.67 18.92
CA MET A 89 -46.96 -4.58 17.81
C MET A 89 -45.50 -5.07 17.93
N HIS A 90 -45.10 -6.02 17.08
CA HIS A 90 -43.68 -6.39 16.94
C HIS A 90 -42.88 -5.22 16.35
N MET A 91 -41.80 -4.85 17.02
CA MET A 91 -40.85 -3.83 16.58
C MET A 91 -39.69 -4.44 15.76
N LEU A 92 -39.66 -5.75 15.60
CA LEU A 92 -38.80 -6.48 14.66
C LEU A 92 -39.63 -6.88 13.42
N SER A 93 -39.07 -6.70 12.22
CA SER A 93 -39.65 -7.23 10.98
C SER A 93 -38.60 -7.91 10.13
N ILE A 94 -38.97 -9.03 9.51
CA ILE A 94 -38.12 -9.82 8.62
C ILE A 94 -38.72 -9.79 7.22
N LYS A 95 -37.92 -9.41 6.23
CA LYS A 95 -38.30 -9.45 4.82
C LYS A 95 -37.36 -10.39 4.06
N ILE A 96 -37.88 -11.53 3.60
CA ILE A 96 -37.09 -12.50 2.84
C ILE A 96 -36.86 -11.97 1.41
N ASP A 97 -35.61 -12.03 0.97
CA ASP A 97 -35.20 -11.80 -0.41
C ASP A 97 -35.22 -13.14 -1.17
N GLN A 98 -36.35 -13.42 -1.81
CA GLN A 98 -36.56 -14.69 -2.50
C GLN A 98 -35.63 -14.90 -3.71
N LEU A 99 -35.07 -13.83 -4.29
CA LEU A 99 -34.21 -13.93 -5.47
C LEU A 99 -32.78 -14.33 -5.10
N GLN A 100 -32.33 -13.95 -3.90
CA GLN A 100 -30.99 -14.29 -3.40
C GLN A 100 -30.98 -15.52 -2.48
N SER A 101 -32.15 -16.00 -2.06
CA SER A 101 -32.28 -17.20 -1.23
C SER A 101 -32.25 -18.48 -2.08
N ASP A 102 -31.62 -19.53 -1.54
CA ASP A 102 -31.73 -20.90 -2.04
C ASP A 102 -32.42 -21.75 -0.96
N ILE A 103 -33.74 -21.54 -0.87
CA ILE A 103 -34.59 -22.12 0.18
C ILE A 103 -34.51 -23.66 0.20
N PRO A 104 -34.55 -24.39 -0.95
CA PRO A 104 -34.42 -25.85 -0.95
C PRO A 104 -33.13 -26.36 -0.27
N ASN A 105 -32.04 -25.62 -0.37
CA ASN A 105 -30.76 -25.95 0.27
C ASN A 105 -30.57 -25.25 1.63
N GLY A 106 -31.63 -24.69 2.20
CA GLY A 106 -31.62 -24.08 3.54
C GLY A 106 -30.95 -22.71 3.61
N TYR A 107 -30.58 -22.10 2.48
CA TYR A 107 -29.94 -20.79 2.45
C TYR A 107 -30.99 -19.68 2.31
N ILE A 108 -31.11 -18.81 3.31
CA ILE A 108 -32.10 -17.74 3.36
C ILE A 108 -31.40 -16.39 3.49
N VAL A 109 -31.69 -15.50 2.54
CA VAL A 109 -31.29 -14.09 2.59
C VAL A 109 -32.48 -13.26 3.01
N CYS A 110 -32.32 -12.43 4.05
CA CYS A 110 -33.39 -11.55 4.52
C CYS A 110 -32.89 -10.23 5.09
N ASP A 111 -33.74 -9.21 5.01
CA ASP A 111 -33.52 -7.93 5.66
C ASP A 111 -34.28 -7.93 6.99
N VAL A 112 -33.54 -7.77 8.09
CA VAL A 112 -34.10 -7.63 9.43
C VAL A 112 -34.10 -6.15 9.79
N THR A 113 -35.26 -5.63 10.16
CA THR A 113 -35.42 -4.24 10.61
C THR A 113 -35.83 -4.23 12.08
N LEU A 114 -35.13 -3.43 12.87
CA LEU A 114 -35.49 -3.10 14.24
C LEU A 114 -36.05 -1.69 14.29
N LYS A 115 -37.11 -1.49 15.06
CA LYS A 115 -37.69 -0.18 15.37
C LYS A 115 -37.57 0.12 16.86
N HIS A 116 -37.24 1.35 17.21
CA HIS A 116 -37.12 1.75 18.60
C HIS A 116 -38.48 1.65 19.31
N PRO A 117 -38.57 1.00 20.49
CA PRO A 117 -39.85 0.82 21.19
C PRO A 117 -40.38 2.11 21.84
N PHE A 118 -39.52 3.12 22.02
CA PHE A 118 -39.84 4.39 22.69
C PHE A 118 -39.67 5.61 21.77
N PRO A 119 -40.51 5.80 20.74
CA PRO A 119 -40.34 6.89 19.78
C PRO A 119 -40.48 8.26 20.45
N GLY A 120 -39.52 9.16 20.21
CA GLY A 120 -39.50 10.52 20.73
C GLY A 120 -39.10 10.68 22.20
N LEU A 121 -38.77 9.59 22.90
CA LEU A 121 -38.26 9.61 24.28
C LEU A 121 -36.73 9.48 24.28
N ASN A 122 -36.04 10.56 23.91
CA ASN A 122 -34.58 10.57 23.63
C ASN A 122 -33.71 10.08 24.79
N GLN A 123 -34.19 10.15 26.04
CA GLN A 123 -33.50 9.57 27.19
C GLN A 123 -33.31 8.05 27.10
N PHE A 124 -34.06 7.36 26.24
CA PHE A 124 -34.01 5.91 26.03
C PHE A 124 -33.28 5.52 24.74
N ARG A 125 -32.44 6.40 24.17
CA ARG A 125 -31.53 6.06 23.07
C ARG A 125 -30.74 4.79 23.41
N GLY A 126 -30.75 3.79 22.55
CA GLY A 126 -29.93 2.59 22.71
C GLY A 126 -28.51 2.78 22.17
N PHE A 127 -27.58 1.99 22.67
CA PHE A 127 -26.21 1.84 22.15
C PHE A 127 -25.91 0.35 21.99
N ASP A 128 -24.95 -0.01 21.13
CA ASP A 128 -24.52 -1.39 20.89
C ASP A 128 -25.67 -2.37 20.63
N VAL A 129 -26.65 -1.94 19.81
CA VAL A 129 -27.83 -2.74 19.56
C VAL A 129 -27.47 -3.92 18.66
N ARG A 130 -27.60 -5.15 19.18
CA ARG A 130 -27.28 -6.39 18.45
C ARG A 130 -28.53 -7.22 18.24
N GLY A 131 -28.81 -7.61 17.00
CA GLY A 131 -29.78 -8.63 16.67
C GLY A 131 -29.10 -9.99 16.63
N ILE A 132 -29.38 -10.84 17.60
CA ILE A 132 -28.71 -12.14 17.81
C ILE A 132 -29.55 -13.24 17.18
N CYS A 133 -28.95 -14.02 16.29
CA CYS A 133 -29.57 -15.19 15.66
C CYS A 133 -29.20 -16.45 16.44
N MET A 134 -30.18 -17.17 16.98
CA MET A 134 -29.94 -18.29 17.89
C MET A 134 -30.39 -19.62 17.31
N GLY A 135 -29.54 -20.64 17.44
CA GLY A 135 -29.79 -22.00 16.95
C GLY A 135 -29.29 -23.07 17.90
N ASP A 136 -29.16 -24.29 17.37
CA ASP A 136 -28.57 -25.40 18.11
C ASP A 136 -27.06 -25.42 17.99
N ALA A 137 -26.40 -26.06 18.96
CA ALA A 137 -24.96 -26.26 18.94
C ALA A 137 -24.59 -27.74 18.88
N SER A 138 -23.58 -28.03 18.06
CA SER A 138 -22.95 -29.35 17.95
C SER A 138 -21.43 -29.31 18.21
N VAL A 139 -20.83 -28.12 18.33
CA VAL A 139 -19.38 -27.92 18.51
C VAL A 139 -19.11 -27.03 19.72
N SER A 140 -17.91 -27.11 20.28
CA SER A 140 -17.45 -26.29 21.42
C SER A 140 -16.09 -25.68 21.11
N LEU A 141 -15.84 -24.47 21.62
CA LEU A 141 -14.52 -23.85 21.61
C LEU A 141 -13.53 -24.70 22.44
N GLN A 142 -12.25 -24.74 22.05
CA GLN A 142 -11.23 -25.45 22.83
C GLN A 142 -10.81 -24.62 24.05
N HIS A 143 -10.71 -23.30 23.90
CA HIS A 143 -10.37 -22.36 24.97
C HIS A 143 -11.40 -22.37 26.12
N ASP A 144 -12.69 -22.38 25.78
CA ASP A 144 -13.78 -22.56 26.73
C ASP A 144 -14.78 -23.59 26.20
N SER A 145 -14.65 -24.85 26.62
CA SER A 145 -15.54 -25.93 26.19
C SER A 145 -17.00 -25.75 26.57
N SER A 146 -17.32 -24.77 27.44
CA SER A 146 -18.70 -24.41 27.76
C SER A 146 -19.33 -23.42 26.78
N ALA A 147 -18.54 -22.78 25.91
CA ALA A 147 -18.99 -21.95 24.81
C ALA A 147 -19.30 -22.84 23.60
N THR A 148 -20.52 -23.35 23.56
CA THR A 148 -21.03 -24.20 22.48
C THR A 148 -21.64 -23.36 21.36
N PHE A 149 -21.38 -23.73 20.11
CA PHE A 149 -21.83 -22.99 18.93
C PHE A 149 -22.25 -23.92 17.77
N ALA A 150 -22.84 -23.33 16.74
CA ALA A 150 -23.31 -24.02 15.54
C ALA A 150 -22.15 -24.64 14.75
N GLY A 151 -22.22 -25.96 14.56
CA GLY A 151 -21.33 -26.72 13.66
C GLY A 151 -21.75 -26.61 12.19
N PRO A 152 -21.05 -27.34 11.29
CA PRO A 152 -21.31 -27.28 9.84
C PRO A 152 -22.74 -27.67 9.44
N ASP A 153 -23.38 -28.54 10.23
CA ASP A 153 -24.73 -29.04 9.99
C ASP A 153 -25.80 -28.32 10.82
N ASP A 154 -25.47 -27.23 11.53
CA ASP A 154 -26.41 -26.45 12.34
C ASP A 154 -26.77 -25.11 11.67
N LEU A 155 -27.72 -24.39 12.28
CA LEU A 155 -28.07 -23.03 11.84
C LEU A 155 -26.87 -22.10 12.02
N THR A 156 -26.41 -21.49 10.92
CA THR A 156 -25.31 -20.51 10.93
C THR A 156 -25.72 -19.19 10.30
N LEU A 157 -25.43 -18.08 10.99
CA LEU A 157 -25.44 -16.74 10.39
C LEU A 157 -24.11 -16.54 9.65
N VAL A 158 -24.13 -16.71 8.34
CA VAL A 158 -22.94 -16.75 7.48
C VAL A 158 -22.20 -15.42 7.46
N ASN A 159 -22.93 -14.31 7.51
CA ASN A 159 -22.38 -12.96 7.48
C ASN A 159 -22.43 -12.28 8.86
N ALA A 160 -22.22 -13.03 9.94
CA ALA A 160 -22.23 -12.48 11.29
C ALA A 160 -21.22 -11.32 11.44
N ASP A 161 -21.63 -10.27 12.12
CA ASP A 161 -20.77 -9.13 12.51
C ASP A 161 -19.83 -9.51 13.67
N GLY A 162 -20.20 -10.54 14.41
CA GLY A 162 -19.49 -11.10 15.55
C GLY A 162 -20.37 -12.16 16.21
N TYR A 163 -19.84 -12.79 17.26
CA TYR A 163 -20.56 -13.75 18.08
C TYR A 163 -20.62 -13.27 19.53
N THR A 164 -21.71 -13.60 20.21
CA THR A 164 -21.91 -13.23 21.60
C THR A 164 -22.50 -14.36 22.42
N ARG A 165 -22.10 -14.40 23.69
CA ARG A 165 -22.67 -15.30 24.68
C ARG A 165 -23.98 -14.76 25.25
N TRP A 166 -24.21 -13.46 25.14
CA TRP A 166 -25.32 -12.77 25.77
C TRP A 166 -26.67 -13.38 25.41
N TRP A 167 -27.48 -13.50 26.47
CA TRP A 167 -28.88 -13.90 26.48
C TRP A 167 -29.20 -15.32 26.01
N ASN A 168 -28.22 -16.22 25.92
CA ASN A 168 -28.52 -17.61 25.62
C ASN A 168 -29.44 -18.26 26.70
N PRO A 169 -30.33 -19.20 26.34
CA PRO A 169 -31.31 -19.74 27.28
C PRO A 169 -30.70 -20.53 28.45
N ALA A 170 -29.52 -21.12 28.26
CA ALA A 170 -28.91 -22.02 29.22
C ALA A 170 -28.23 -21.28 30.39
N GLU A 171 -27.72 -20.07 30.15
CA GLU A 171 -26.87 -19.35 31.10
C GLU A 171 -27.52 -18.10 31.69
N PHE A 172 -28.62 -17.60 31.10
CA PHE A 172 -29.29 -16.37 31.54
C PHE A 172 -30.70 -16.63 32.09
N ALA A 173 -30.88 -16.46 33.40
CA ALA A 173 -32.13 -16.74 34.10
C ALA A 173 -32.39 -15.75 35.28
N PRO A 174 -33.63 -15.64 35.79
CA PRO A 174 -34.87 -16.27 35.33
C PRO A 174 -35.30 -15.82 33.93
N HIS A 175 -35.90 -16.73 33.17
CA HIS A 175 -36.45 -16.42 31.84
C HIS A 175 -37.62 -15.43 31.93
N GLY A 176 -37.85 -14.69 30.86
CA GLY A 176 -38.95 -13.71 30.75
C GLY A 176 -38.69 -12.41 31.51
N LYS A 177 -37.44 -12.15 31.89
CA LYS A 177 -36.99 -10.95 32.59
C LYS A 177 -35.87 -10.26 31.81
N ILE A 178 -35.70 -8.95 32.03
CA ILE A 178 -34.81 -8.08 31.24
C ILE A 178 -33.32 -8.45 31.30
N LEU A 179 -32.87 -9.11 32.38
CA LEU A 179 -31.50 -9.64 32.53
C LEU A 179 -31.44 -11.17 32.38
N GLY A 180 -32.50 -11.78 31.83
CA GLY A 180 -32.58 -13.19 31.53
C GLY A 180 -32.89 -13.43 30.06
N TYR A 181 -32.95 -14.71 29.66
CA TYR A 181 -33.43 -15.04 28.34
C TYR A 181 -34.94 -14.73 28.19
N ILE A 182 -35.30 -14.07 27.10
CA ILE A 182 -36.69 -13.79 26.72
C ILE A 182 -36.91 -14.39 25.33
N PRO A 183 -37.83 -15.37 25.17
CA PRO A 183 -38.15 -15.91 23.86
C PRO A 183 -38.69 -14.84 22.91
N GLY A 184 -38.07 -14.74 21.73
CA GLY A 184 -38.51 -13.85 20.67
C GLY A 184 -39.92 -14.20 20.15
N GLY A 185 -40.79 -13.21 20.01
CA GLY A 185 -42.18 -13.41 19.61
C GLY A 185 -42.35 -13.85 18.15
N LEU A 186 -41.33 -13.64 17.30
CA LEU A 186 -41.26 -14.18 15.93
C LEU A 186 -40.42 -15.45 15.80
N ALA A 187 -39.87 -15.98 16.90
CA ALA A 187 -39.08 -17.21 16.89
C ALA A 187 -39.96 -18.44 16.62
N THR A 188 -39.32 -19.57 16.31
CA THR A 188 -40.01 -20.84 16.15
C THR A 188 -40.74 -21.21 17.46
N LYS A 189 -42.04 -21.49 17.37
CA LYS A 189 -42.86 -21.84 18.54
C LYS A 189 -42.39 -23.15 19.16
N ASN A 190 -42.35 -23.21 20.49
CA ASN A 190 -41.93 -24.39 21.27
C ASN A 190 -40.49 -24.86 20.97
N TYR A 191 -39.64 -23.95 20.48
CA TYR A 191 -38.22 -24.19 20.25
C TYR A 191 -37.40 -23.44 21.29
N THR A 192 -36.32 -24.05 21.77
CA THR A 192 -35.35 -23.42 22.68
C THR A 192 -33.96 -23.69 22.13
N PRO A 193 -33.25 -22.66 21.64
CA PRO A 193 -31.88 -22.79 21.15
C PRO A 193 -30.94 -23.39 22.21
N THR A 194 -30.02 -24.25 21.78
CA THR A 194 -29.02 -24.88 22.65
C THR A 194 -27.63 -24.25 22.55
N ALA A 195 -27.36 -23.46 21.52
CA ALA A 195 -26.10 -22.74 21.38
C ALA A 195 -25.94 -21.64 22.43
N ARG A 196 -24.75 -21.57 23.03
CA ARG A 196 -24.39 -20.56 24.02
C ARG A 196 -23.69 -19.38 23.38
N LEU A 197 -22.97 -19.60 22.28
CA LEU A 197 -22.33 -18.59 21.47
C LEU A 197 -23.08 -18.45 20.14
N ASN A 198 -23.62 -17.27 19.88
CA ASN A 198 -24.56 -17.03 18.78
C ASN A 198 -24.13 -15.83 17.93
N GLY A 199 -24.27 -15.95 16.61
CA GLY A 199 -23.91 -14.89 15.67
C GLY A 199 -24.90 -13.74 15.72
N TYR A 200 -24.44 -12.50 15.59
CA TYR A 200 -25.29 -11.31 15.58
C TYR A 200 -25.03 -10.40 14.38
N LYS A 201 -25.97 -9.50 14.09
CA LYS A 201 -25.72 -8.27 13.32
C LYS A 201 -25.89 -7.05 14.21
N TYR A 202 -25.02 -6.08 14.05
CA TYR A 202 -25.03 -4.82 14.80
C TYR A 202 -25.94 -3.80 14.11
N PHE A 203 -26.68 -3.00 14.88
CA PHE A 203 -27.62 -1.99 14.40
C PHE A 203 -27.26 -0.62 15.00
N ALA A 204 -26.87 0.30 14.13
CA ALA A 204 -26.58 1.68 14.52
C ALA A 204 -27.09 2.66 13.47
N ASP A 205 -27.32 3.90 13.89
CA ASP A 205 -27.64 5.00 13.00
C ASP A 205 -26.46 5.24 12.04
N GLY A 206 -26.78 5.36 10.75
CA GLY A 206 -25.77 5.52 9.69
C GLY A 206 -25.17 4.23 9.16
N LEU A 207 -25.47 3.07 9.77
CA LEU A 207 -25.05 1.76 9.28
C LEU A 207 -26.10 1.17 8.34
N GLY A 208 -25.78 1.08 7.05
CA GLY A 208 -26.68 0.61 6.01
C GLY A 208 -26.93 -0.91 6.01
N VAL A 209 -27.85 -1.33 5.14
CA VAL A 209 -28.35 -2.71 5.06
C VAL A 209 -27.26 -3.72 4.73
N ASN A 210 -26.35 -3.36 3.82
CA ASN A 210 -25.28 -4.24 3.32
C ASN A 210 -23.89 -3.77 3.77
N ASP A 211 -23.81 -2.74 4.61
CA ASP A 211 -22.53 -2.11 4.95
C ASP A 211 -21.70 -3.07 5.84
N PRO A 212 -20.38 -3.13 5.64
CA PRO A 212 -19.49 -3.79 6.60
C PRO A 212 -19.61 -3.13 7.98
N LEU A 213 -19.23 -3.84 9.03
CA LEU A 213 -19.25 -3.29 10.38
C LEU A 213 -18.10 -2.28 10.56
N ILE A 214 -18.36 -1.03 10.18
CA ILE A 214 -17.48 0.10 10.41
C ILE A 214 -18.31 1.16 11.13
N ILE A 215 -17.93 1.48 12.36
CA ILE A 215 -18.66 2.42 13.21
C ILE A 215 -17.83 3.70 13.34
N ASN A 216 -18.46 4.85 13.11
CA ASN A 216 -17.85 6.14 13.46
C ASN A 216 -17.80 6.27 14.99
N PRO A 217 -16.61 6.42 15.61
CA PRO A 217 -16.50 6.54 17.07
C PRO A 217 -17.34 7.70 17.65
N GLU A 218 -17.53 8.79 16.90
CA GLU A 218 -18.34 9.93 17.34
C GLU A 218 -19.84 9.59 17.53
N THR A 219 -20.35 8.59 16.80
CA THR A 219 -21.75 8.17 16.91
C THR A 219 -21.96 7.10 17.98
N ARG A 220 -20.87 6.54 18.52
CA ARG A 220 -20.82 5.55 19.60
C ARG A 220 -21.72 4.33 19.37
N GLY A 221 -21.96 3.96 18.10
CA GLY A 221 -22.87 2.86 17.76
C GLY A 221 -24.32 3.10 18.20
N SER A 222 -24.75 4.36 18.26
CA SER A 222 -26.05 4.72 18.80
C SER A 222 -27.23 4.33 17.90
N PHE A 223 -28.37 4.08 18.53
CA PHE A 223 -29.67 3.83 17.91
C PHE A 223 -30.66 4.88 18.43
N ALA A 224 -30.93 5.91 17.62
CA ALA A 224 -31.83 7.00 18.01
C ALA A 224 -33.27 6.53 18.21
N THR A 225 -34.04 7.27 19.01
CA THR A 225 -35.49 7.04 19.13
C THR A 225 -36.27 7.60 17.94
N MET A 226 -35.65 8.48 17.13
CA MET A 226 -36.21 9.12 15.95
C MET A 226 -35.13 9.28 14.85
N PRO A 227 -35.34 8.74 13.63
CA PRO A 227 -36.52 7.98 13.20
C PRO A 227 -36.65 6.61 13.89
N GLY A 228 -35.58 6.13 14.53
CA GLY A 228 -35.56 4.91 15.33
C GLY A 228 -35.90 3.67 14.54
N SER A 229 -35.24 3.49 13.40
CA SER A 229 -35.43 2.31 12.55
C SER A 229 -34.15 2.03 11.77
N ASN A 230 -33.51 0.89 12.06
CA ASN A 230 -32.29 0.44 11.37
C ASN A 230 -32.51 -0.96 10.79
N THR A 231 -31.96 -1.21 9.60
CA THR A 231 -32.15 -2.45 8.84
C THR A 231 -30.80 -3.04 8.48
N ARG A 232 -30.64 -4.36 8.63
CA ARG A 232 -29.42 -5.11 8.32
C ARG A 232 -29.74 -6.39 7.55
N ARG A 233 -28.86 -6.78 6.64
CA ARG A 233 -28.99 -8.02 5.85
C ARG A 233 -28.39 -9.22 6.59
N TYR A 234 -29.16 -10.30 6.62
CA TYR A 234 -28.82 -11.59 7.23
C TYR A 234 -28.75 -12.65 6.13
N LEU A 235 -27.66 -13.41 6.12
CA LEU A 235 -27.44 -14.60 5.29
C LEU A 235 -27.42 -15.79 6.23
N ILE A 236 -28.48 -16.59 6.23
CA ILE A 236 -28.66 -17.67 7.21
C ILE A 236 -28.66 -19.00 6.48
N GLN A 237 -27.75 -19.89 6.88
CA GLN A 237 -27.74 -21.28 6.46
C GLN A 237 -28.47 -22.11 7.51
N PHE A 238 -29.56 -22.77 7.12
CA PHE A 238 -30.29 -23.72 7.96
C PHE A 238 -29.84 -25.16 7.68
N PRO A 239 -29.96 -26.06 8.68
CA PRO A 239 -29.74 -27.50 8.49
C PRO A 239 -30.66 -28.07 7.41
N VAL A 240 -30.13 -28.98 6.59
CA VAL A 240 -30.90 -29.75 5.60
C VAL A 240 -30.95 -31.21 6.02
N VAL A 241 -32.13 -31.68 6.43
CA VAL A 241 -32.34 -33.05 6.89
C VAL A 241 -33.18 -33.80 5.86
N ALA A 242 -32.66 -34.92 5.37
CA ALA A 242 -33.30 -35.73 4.32
C ALA A 242 -33.74 -34.91 3.09
N GLY A 243 -32.89 -33.96 2.68
CA GLY A 243 -33.13 -33.10 1.51
C GLY A 243 -34.15 -31.98 1.73
N ASN A 244 -34.54 -31.70 2.98
CA ASN A 244 -35.46 -30.61 3.32
C ASN A 244 -34.85 -29.68 4.37
N PRO A 245 -34.98 -28.35 4.21
CA PRO A 245 -34.49 -27.40 5.19
C PRO A 245 -35.32 -27.46 6.48
N VAL A 246 -34.66 -27.45 7.64
CA VAL A 246 -35.30 -27.39 8.96
C VAL A 246 -35.16 -25.97 9.50
N ILE A 247 -36.24 -25.19 9.37
CA ILE A 247 -36.25 -23.76 9.72
C ILE A 247 -36.68 -23.59 11.19
N HIS A 248 -35.76 -23.89 12.11
CA HIS A 248 -35.92 -23.60 13.54
C HIS A 248 -34.93 -22.51 13.95
N TYR A 249 -35.42 -21.46 14.60
CA TYR A 249 -34.57 -20.37 15.09
C TYR A 249 -35.16 -19.71 16.33
N GLY A 250 -34.27 -19.22 17.18
CA GLY A 250 -34.53 -18.23 18.21
C GLY A 250 -33.86 -16.90 17.84
N TYR A 251 -34.18 -15.86 18.59
CA TYR A 251 -33.45 -14.61 18.52
C TYR A 251 -33.52 -13.86 19.85
N ALA A 252 -32.58 -12.94 20.05
CA ALA A 252 -32.67 -11.90 21.06
C ALA A 252 -32.24 -10.56 20.45
N VAL A 253 -32.71 -9.47 21.04
CA VAL A 253 -32.20 -8.13 20.78
C VAL A 253 -31.51 -7.66 22.05
N ASP A 254 -30.23 -7.40 21.93
CA ASP A 254 -29.38 -6.84 22.97
C ASP A 254 -29.21 -5.34 22.75
N ALA A 255 -29.12 -4.57 23.84
CA ALA A 255 -28.79 -3.16 23.80
C ALA A 255 -28.12 -2.74 25.12
N SER A 256 -27.13 -1.85 25.01
CA SER A 256 -26.52 -1.16 26.12
C SER A 256 -27.22 0.18 26.37
N TRP A 257 -27.32 0.56 27.65
CA TRP A 257 -27.90 1.82 28.06
C TRP A 257 -27.40 2.22 29.45
N SER A 258 -27.17 3.52 29.62
CA SER A 258 -27.03 4.11 30.95
C SER A 258 -27.84 5.39 31.06
N GLN A 259 -28.08 5.82 32.30
CA GLN A 259 -28.90 6.99 32.55
C GLN A 259 -28.20 8.25 32.04
N PRO A 260 -28.80 9.03 31.12
CA PRO A 260 -28.17 10.25 30.63
C PRO A 260 -28.16 11.35 31.69
N ASP A 261 -27.21 12.28 31.55
CA ASP A 261 -27.16 13.52 32.31
C ASP A 261 -28.48 14.29 32.13
N PRO A 262 -29.23 14.55 33.22
CA PRO A 262 -30.45 15.35 33.17
C PRO A 262 -30.27 16.75 32.56
N SER A 263 -29.04 17.29 32.55
CA SER A 263 -28.73 18.59 31.93
C SER A 263 -28.94 18.60 30.41
N GLY A 264 -28.88 17.43 29.76
CA GLY A 264 -29.14 17.26 28.33
C GLY A 264 -30.61 17.30 27.94
N ALA A 265 -31.54 17.40 28.90
CA ALA A 265 -32.97 17.42 28.62
C ALA A 265 -33.39 18.68 27.81
N PRO A 266 -34.39 18.56 26.92
CA PRO A 266 -35.14 17.35 26.57
C PRO A 266 -34.49 16.53 25.45
N ASP A 267 -33.44 17.04 24.81
CA ASP A 267 -32.92 16.48 23.55
C ASP A 267 -32.02 15.26 23.75
N TYR A 268 -31.32 15.19 24.90
CA TYR A 268 -30.35 14.16 25.27
C TYR A 268 -29.42 13.79 24.09
N PRO A 269 -28.56 14.73 23.63
CA PRO A 269 -27.54 14.41 22.63
C PRO A 269 -26.62 13.29 23.12
N ILE A 270 -25.89 12.63 22.21
CA ILE A 270 -25.02 11.47 22.52
C ILE A 270 -24.06 11.77 23.68
N GLY A 271 -23.47 12.97 23.74
CA GLY A 271 -22.60 13.38 24.83
C GLY A 271 -23.25 13.51 26.22
N SER A 272 -24.57 13.36 26.32
CA SER A 272 -25.27 13.27 27.62
C SER A 272 -25.16 11.88 28.24
N PHE A 273 -24.70 10.88 27.49
CA PHE A 273 -24.53 9.50 27.94
C PHE A 273 -23.05 9.24 28.23
N GLY A 274 -22.72 8.68 29.39
CA GLY A 274 -21.35 8.34 29.75
C GLY A 274 -20.81 7.13 28.95
N PRO A 275 -19.51 6.81 29.04
CA PRO A 275 -18.89 5.66 28.37
C PRO A 275 -19.55 4.32 28.73
N ASP A 276 -20.07 4.20 29.95
CA ASP A 276 -20.88 3.10 30.50
C ASP A 276 -22.22 2.85 29.78
N ALA A 277 -22.66 3.78 28.92
CA ALA A 277 -23.81 3.55 28.05
C ALA A 277 -23.52 2.57 26.91
N ASN A 278 -22.24 2.30 26.62
CA ASN A 278 -21.81 1.30 25.63
C ASN A 278 -21.52 -0.06 26.30
N CYS A 279 -21.40 -1.12 25.49
CA CYS A 279 -20.87 -2.40 25.97
C CYS A 279 -19.45 -2.27 26.51
N ALA A 280 -19.09 -3.14 27.44
CA ALA A 280 -17.79 -3.13 28.13
C ALA A 280 -16.83 -4.22 27.60
N GLU A 281 -17.34 -5.17 26.83
CA GLU A 281 -16.49 -5.95 25.94
C GLU A 281 -16.12 -5.16 24.67
N PRO A 282 -15.01 -5.53 24.01
CA PRO A 282 -14.69 -4.99 22.69
C PRO A 282 -15.87 -5.12 21.72
N TYR A 283 -16.19 -4.05 21.01
CA TYR A 283 -17.39 -4.01 20.16
C TYR A 283 -17.12 -4.48 18.73
N ILE A 284 -15.85 -4.46 18.28
CA ILE A 284 -15.38 -4.95 16.98
C ILE A 284 -14.02 -5.64 17.15
N ILE A 285 -13.82 -6.72 16.41
CA ILE A 285 -12.51 -7.32 16.15
C ILE A 285 -12.38 -7.43 14.63
N THR A 286 -11.24 -7.06 14.08
CA THR A 286 -10.89 -7.31 12.67
C THR A 286 -9.56 -8.05 12.59
N VAL A 287 -9.37 -8.81 11.50
CA VAL A 287 -8.13 -9.56 11.24
C VAL A 287 -7.72 -9.27 9.81
N THR A 288 -6.47 -8.84 9.64
CA THR A 288 -5.84 -8.61 8.34
C THR A 288 -4.59 -9.47 8.22
N ASP A 289 -4.38 -10.09 7.05
CA ASP A 289 -3.14 -10.79 6.75
C ASP A 289 -2.02 -9.76 6.49
N ALA A 290 -0.97 -9.80 7.29
CA ALA A 290 0.16 -8.89 7.28
C ALA A 290 1.43 -9.50 6.64
N GLY A 291 1.24 -10.50 5.76
CA GLY A 291 2.30 -11.15 5.00
C GLY A 291 2.58 -12.58 5.47
N SER A 292 1.53 -13.36 5.69
CA SER A 292 1.62 -14.78 6.01
C SER A 292 2.31 -15.56 4.90
N ALA A 293 3.16 -16.51 5.29
CA ALA A 293 3.87 -17.40 4.37
C ALA A 293 3.55 -18.87 4.68
N ALA A 294 2.39 -19.14 5.27
CA ALA A 294 1.93 -20.48 5.61
C ALA A 294 1.48 -21.24 4.35
N TRP A 295 1.92 -22.49 4.22
CA TRP A 295 1.63 -23.32 3.06
C TRP A 295 1.49 -24.80 3.42
N TYR A 296 0.69 -25.50 2.64
CA TYR A 296 0.42 -26.92 2.79
C TYR A 296 0.27 -27.60 1.42
N VAL A 297 1.23 -28.44 1.05
CA VAL A 297 1.13 -29.33 -0.13
C VAL A 297 0.65 -30.72 0.32
N ASN A 298 1.26 -31.27 1.36
CA ASN A 298 0.89 -32.54 1.99
C ASN A 298 1.49 -32.66 3.43
N ASP A 299 1.15 -33.73 4.15
CA ASP A 299 1.62 -33.97 5.53
C ASP A 299 3.15 -33.93 5.72
N GLY A 300 3.92 -34.27 4.68
CA GLY A 300 5.39 -34.25 4.69
C GLY A 300 6.01 -32.96 4.14
N ASP A 301 5.18 -32.07 3.58
CA ASP A 301 5.58 -30.89 2.82
C ASP A 301 4.60 -29.75 3.13
N ASN A 302 4.81 -29.13 4.28
CA ASN A 302 4.05 -28.00 4.80
C ASN A 302 4.92 -27.17 5.76
N GLY A 303 4.52 -25.93 6.02
CA GLY A 303 5.19 -25.09 6.99
C GLY A 303 4.90 -23.61 6.82
N GLY A 304 5.85 -22.78 7.23
CA GLY A 304 5.72 -21.33 7.24
C GLY A 304 5.15 -20.79 8.55
N PHE A 305 4.62 -19.57 8.48
CA PHE A 305 4.09 -18.83 9.61
C PHE A 305 2.84 -18.04 9.19
N LEU A 306 1.97 -17.75 10.16
CA LEU A 306 0.90 -16.77 9.98
C LEU A 306 1.36 -15.44 10.56
N LYS A 307 1.16 -14.36 9.81
CA LYS A 307 1.44 -13.01 10.27
C LYS A 307 0.16 -12.20 10.15
N LEU A 308 -0.42 -11.84 11.29
CA LEU A 308 -1.75 -11.24 11.36
C LEU A 308 -1.68 -9.90 12.09
N ASP A 309 -2.40 -8.92 11.57
CA ASP A 309 -2.75 -7.69 12.28
C ASP A 309 -4.19 -7.84 12.79
N ILE A 310 -4.34 -7.92 14.10
CA ILE A 310 -5.64 -8.08 14.77
C ILE A 310 -5.99 -6.75 15.42
N GLU A 311 -6.99 -6.05 14.89
CA GLU A 311 -7.44 -4.79 15.47
C GLU A 311 -8.62 -5.03 16.40
N VAL A 312 -8.49 -4.57 17.64
CA VAL A 312 -9.52 -4.70 18.67
C VAL A 312 -10.04 -3.31 19.01
N PHE A 313 -11.36 -3.15 18.99
CA PHE A 313 -12.03 -1.87 19.24
C PHE A 313 -12.81 -1.93 20.55
N ASP A 314 -12.58 -0.95 21.41
CA ASP A 314 -13.17 -0.86 22.74
C ASP A 314 -13.61 0.58 23.06
N TRP A 315 -14.83 0.74 23.59
CA TRP A 315 -15.41 2.06 23.85
C TRP A 315 -14.81 2.77 25.05
N GLN A 316 -14.24 2.03 25.99
CA GLN A 316 -13.67 2.55 27.22
C GLN A 316 -12.22 3.04 26.99
N ALA A 317 -11.55 2.61 25.92
CA ALA A 317 -10.17 2.95 25.59
C ALA A 317 -9.81 4.46 25.64
N PRO A 318 -10.62 5.42 25.15
CA PRO A 318 -10.29 6.85 25.25
C PRO A 318 -10.22 7.38 26.69
N HIS A 319 -10.81 6.64 27.64
CA HIS A 319 -10.85 6.98 29.07
C HIS A 319 -9.81 6.19 29.88
N ASN A 320 -9.03 5.33 29.23
CA ASN A 320 -7.97 4.53 29.84
C ASN A 320 -6.59 5.02 29.37
N PRO A 321 -5.67 5.38 30.29
CA PRO A 321 -4.32 5.80 29.92
C PRO A 321 -3.53 4.77 29.10
N GLU A 322 -3.87 3.49 29.23
CA GLU A 322 -3.25 2.39 28.48
C GLU A 322 -3.96 2.09 27.15
N GLY A 323 -5.05 2.79 26.83
CA GLY A 323 -5.88 2.52 25.66
C GLY A 323 -6.54 1.14 25.71
N VAL A 324 -6.79 0.52 24.55
CA VAL A 324 -7.33 -0.85 24.46
C VAL A 324 -6.49 -1.89 25.20
N PRO A 325 -5.14 -1.82 25.23
CA PRO A 325 -4.33 -2.73 26.04
C PRO A 325 -4.70 -2.77 27.53
N GLY A 326 -5.25 -1.68 28.08
CA GLY A 326 -5.75 -1.64 29.46
C GLY A 326 -7.19 -2.14 29.61
N GLU A 327 -7.92 -2.32 28.51
CA GLU A 327 -9.33 -2.76 28.48
C GLU A 327 -9.50 -4.26 28.20
N ILE A 328 -8.42 -4.97 27.83
CA ILE A 328 -8.45 -6.42 27.61
C ILE A 328 -7.41 -7.16 28.45
N VAL A 329 -7.77 -8.36 28.92
CA VAL A 329 -6.89 -9.26 29.70
C VAL A 329 -6.51 -10.54 28.97
N GLY A 330 -7.09 -10.77 27.80
CA GLY A 330 -6.77 -11.92 26.95
C GLY A 330 -7.13 -11.66 25.50
N LEU A 331 -6.27 -12.11 24.59
CA LEU A 331 -6.54 -12.12 23.15
C LEU A 331 -6.18 -13.49 22.61
N ILE A 332 -7.17 -14.35 22.43
CA ILE A 332 -6.95 -15.77 22.16
C ILE A 332 -7.25 -16.08 20.71
N LEU A 333 -6.32 -16.77 20.04
CA LEU A 333 -6.56 -17.41 18.75
C LEU A 333 -6.70 -18.92 18.94
N GLU A 334 -7.73 -19.50 18.36
CA GLU A 334 -7.87 -20.95 18.23
C GLU A 334 -8.41 -21.37 16.86
N GLY A 335 -8.12 -22.60 16.46
CA GLY A 335 -8.52 -23.17 15.17
C GLY A 335 -7.70 -24.43 14.88
N GLU A 336 -8.07 -25.20 13.85
CA GLU A 336 -7.36 -26.45 13.51
C GLU A 336 -5.88 -26.22 13.15
N ILE A 337 -5.55 -25.00 12.69
CA ILE A 337 -4.21 -24.58 12.27
C ILE A 337 -3.23 -24.33 13.43
N VAL A 338 -3.70 -24.39 14.68
CA VAL A 338 -2.87 -24.37 15.90
C VAL A 338 -3.17 -25.60 16.74
N SER A 339 -2.17 -26.14 17.44
CA SER A 339 -2.33 -27.38 18.22
C SER A 339 -3.10 -27.19 19.53
N ALA A 340 -3.20 -25.96 20.02
CA ALA A 340 -3.98 -25.54 21.18
C ALA A 340 -4.28 -24.04 21.07
N PRO A 341 -5.26 -23.49 21.81
CA PRO A 341 -5.50 -22.06 21.89
C PRO A 341 -4.24 -21.28 22.30
N VAL A 342 -3.98 -20.18 21.61
CA VAL A 342 -2.79 -19.34 21.79
C VAL A 342 -3.21 -17.97 22.32
N ASP A 343 -2.64 -17.56 23.46
CA ASP A 343 -2.80 -16.19 23.96
C ASP A 343 -1.79 -15.27 23.27
N LEU A 344 -2.33 -14.43 22.40
CA LEU A 344 -1.61 -13.54 21.51
C LEU A 344 -1.01 -12.33 22.22
N LEU A 345 -1.54 -11.92 23.38
CA LEU A 345 -1.02 -10.74 24.10
C LEU A 345 0.46 -10.90 24.46
N SER A 346 0.91 -12.13 24.70
CA SER A 346 2.29 -12.44 25.06
C SER A 346 3.30 -12.34 23.90
N ILE A 347 2.82 -12.41 22.66
CA ILE A 347 3.65 -12.42 21.44
C ILE A 347 3.38 -11.22 20.53
N ALA A 348 2.33 -10.44 20.81
CA ALA A 348 1.93 -9.31 19.98
C ALA A 348 2.87 -8.11 20.16
N THR A 349 3.17 -7.47 19.04
CA THR A 349 3.62 -6.07 19.04
C THR A 349 2.38 -5.20 18.92
N ILE A 350 2.16 -4.33 19.92
CA ILE A 350 1.01 -3.44 19.97
C ILE A 350 1.34 -2.16 19.20
N ASN A 351 0.54 -1.87 18.18
CA ASN A 351 0.63 -0.68 17.35
C ASN A 351 -0.59 0.22 17.59
N PRO A 352 -0.43 1.56 17.45
CA PRO A 352 -1.57 2.48 17.53
C PRO A 352 -2.63 2.16 16.48
N GLY A 353 -3.90 2.13 16.90
CA GLY A 353 -5.06 2.07 16.00
C GLY A 353 -5.72 3.45 15.86
N GLY A 354 -7.05 3.46 15.77
CA GLY A 354 -7.90 4.63 15.91
C GLY A 354 -8.12 5.04 17.37
N GLU A 355 -9.00 6.03 17.59
CA GLU A 355 -9.30 6.59 18.91
C GLU A 355 -9.77 5.54 19.93
N THR A 356 -10.53 4.55 19.45
CA THR A 356 -11.11 3.45 20.24
C THR A 356 -10.49 2.10 19.90
N SER A 357 -9.33 2.04 19.23
CA SER A 357 -8.74 0.77 18.79
C SER A 357 -7.24 0.66 18.97
N SER A 358 -6.73 -0.58 18.98
CA SER A 358 -5.30 -0.89 18.93
C SER A 358 -5.08 -2.12 18.06
N VAL A 359 -3.96 -2.15 17.35
CA VAL A 359 -3.58 -3.24 16.43
C VAL A 359 -2.56 -4.13 17.12
N TYR A 360 -2.87 -5.41 17.23
CA TYR A 360 -2.01 -6.46 17.77
C TYR A 360 -1.39 -7.23 16.61
N SER A 361 -0.16 -6.86 16.25
CA SER A 361 0.60 -7.52 15.18
C SER A 361 1.30 -8.76 15.74
N VAL A 362 0.99 -9.93 15.19
CA VAL A 362 1.48 -11.22 15.68
C VAL A 362 2.12 -12.05 14.56
N GLU A 363 3.13 -12.83 14.91
CA GLU A 363 3.66 -13.90 14.06
C GLU A 363 3.52 -15.24 14.79
N ILE A 364 2.73 -16.13 14.22
CA ILE A 364 2.41 -17.44 14.79
C ILE A 364 3.18 -18.49 14.00
N ASN A 365 4.10 -19.13 14.71
CA ASN A 365 4.96 -20.20 14.22
C ASN A 365 4.46 -21.57 14.71
N GLY A 366 4.99 -22.65 14.14
CA GLY A 366 4.66 -24.02 14.59
C GLY A 366 3.21 -24.42 14.33
N LEU A 367 2.69 -24.05 13.16
CA LEU A 367 1.31 -24.29 12.74
C LEU A 367 1.01 -25.80 12.61
N ASN A 368 -0.24 -26.18 12.89
CA ASN A 368 -0.78 -27.52 12.71
C ASN A 368 -1.59 -27.59 11.40
N LEU A 369 -0.89 -27.53 10.26
CA LEU A 369 -1.54 -27.45 8.95
C LEU A 369 -1.97 -28.84 8.47
N THR A 370 -3.24 -28.96 8.05
CA THR A 370 -3.83 -30.22 7.54
C THR A 370 -4.42 -30.08 6.13
N LYS A 371 -4.58 -28.84 5.65
CA LYS A 371 -5.11 -28.51 4.32
C LYS A 371 -4.70 -27.10 3.89
N SER A 372 -4.58 -26.89 2.58
CA SER A 372 -4.52 -25.57 1.96
C SER A 372 -5.93 -24.98 1.77
N GLY A 373 -6.00 -23.70 1.37
CA GLY A 373 -7.23 -22.95 1.23
C GLY A 373 -7.66 -22.24 2.51
N GLU A 374 -8.94 -21.87 2.58
CA GLU A 374 -9.51 -21.18 3.74
C GLU A 374 -9.60 -22.12 4.95
N ASN A 375 -8.97 -21.68 6.04
CA ASN A 375 -8.99 -22.36 7.32
C ASN A 375 -9.63 -21.45 8.36
N GLU A 376 -10.63 -21.97 9.06
CA GLU A 376 -11.36 -21.21 10.07
C GLU A 376 -10.54 -21.00 11.34
N ILE A 377 -10.63 -19.80 11.89
CA ILE A 377 -10.08 -19.41 13.18
C ILE A 377 -11.12 -18.63 14.00
N TRP A 378 -10.93 -18.67 15.31
CA TRP A 378 -11.60 -17.83 16.28
C TRP A 378 -10.62 -16.85 16.90
N ILE A 379 -11.01 -15.59 16.99
CA ILE A 379 -10.35 -14.57 17.81
C ILE A 379 -11.29 -14.21 18.97
N ILE A 380 -10.77 -14.28 20.19
CA ILE A 380 -11.52 -14.04 21.42
C ILE A 380 -10.82 -12.93 22.20
N ALA A 381 -11.45 -11.77 22.33
CA ALA A 381 -10.94 -10.67 23.14
C ALA A 381 -11.70 -10.62 24.47
N GLN A 382 -10.98 -10.77 25.58
CA GLN A 382 -11.55 -10.85 26.94
C GLN A 382 -11.45 -9.49 27.62
N SER A 383 -12.59 -8.95 28.07
CA SER A 383 -12.65 -7.66 28.78
C SER A 383 -11.90 -7.74 30.10
N ALA A 384 -11.14 -6.69 30.39
CA ALA A 384 -10.44 -6.50 31.66
C ALA A 384 -11.41 -6.10 32.78
N ASN A 385 -12.43 -5.30 32.45
CA ASN A 385 -13.41 -4.80 33.39
C ASN A 385 -14.73 -4.42 32.69
N PRO A 386 -15.86 -5.06 33.04
CA PRO A 386 -16.00 -6.14 34.02
C PRO A 386 -15.44 -7.46 33.47
N VAL A 387 -14.99 -8.32 34.38
CA VAL A 387 -14.34 -9.60 34.01
C VAL A 387 -15.33 -10.68 33.58
N ASP A 388 -16.62 -10.55 33.86
CA ASP A 388 -17.64 -11.53 33.51
C ASP A 388 -18.99 -10.90 33.17
N TYR A 389 -20.00 -11.75 32.95
CA TYR A 389 -21.34 -11.36 32.53
C TYR A 389 -22.24 -10.91 33.70
N GLU A 390 -21.67 -10.62 34.87
CA GLU A 390 -22.44 -10.11 36.02
C GLU A 390 -23.08 -8.76 35.68
N PRO A 391 -24.42 -8.62 35.83
CA PRO A 391 -25.06 -7.33 35.70
C PRO A 391 -24.49 -6.35 36.74
N GLN A 392 -23.97 -5.21 36.28
CA GLN A 392 -23.34 -4.19 37.13
C GLN A 392 -24.39 -3.29 37.83
N ILE A 393 -25.36 -3.93 38.51
CA ILE A 393 -26.44 -3.23 39.21
C ILE A 393 -26.12 -3.15 40.70
N ASP A 394 -25.67 -1.97 41.13
CA ASP A 394 -25.32 -1.69 42.51
C ASP A 394 -26.48 -1.97 43.49
N GLY A 395 -26.25 -2.90 44.41
CA GLY A 395 -27.19 -3.27 45.47
C GLY A 395 -28.29 -4.24 45.06
N ASP A 396 -28.28 -4.77 43.83
CA ASP A 396 -29.27 -5.77 43.41
C ASP A 396 -29.19 -7.04 44.28
N THR A 397 -30.36 -7.51 44.72
CA THR A 397 -30.52 -8.76 45.49
C THR A 397 -31.32 -9.81 44.71
N SER A 398 -31.72 -9.46 43.48
CA SER A 398 -32.29 -10.37 42.50
C SER A 398 -31.27 -11.45 42.19
N MET A 399 -31.59 -12.71 42.49
CA MET A 399 -30.72 -13.85 42.21
C MET A 399 -30.68 -14.15 40.70
N TRP A 400 -30.07 -13.28 39.90
CA TRP A 400 -29.83 -13.53 38.46
C TRP A 400 -28.82 -14.65 38.29
N THR A 401 -29.04 -15.46 37.26
CA THR A 401 -28.05 -16.44 36.78
C THR A 401 -27.42 -15.90 35.51
N TYR A 402 -26.10 -15.86 35.49
CA TYR A 402 -25.26 -15.43 34.38
C TYR A 402 -24.02 -16.34 34.34
N PRO A 403 -23.31 -16.44 33.20
CA PRO A 403 -22.10 -17.22 33.11
C PRO A 403 -20.94 -16.54 33.85
N LYS A 404 -20.34 -17.23 34.83
CA LYS A 404 -19.08 -16.84 35.50
C LYS A 404 -17.88 -17.18 34.61
N LYS A 405 -17.84 -16.55 33.46
CA LYS A 405 -16.86 -16.76 32.39
C LYS A 405 -16.36 -15.41 31.91
N PRO A 406 -15.13 -15.32 31.38
CA PRO A 406 -14.60 -14.07 30.85
C PRO A 406 -15.61 -13.40 29.92
N LEU A 407 -15.97 -12.15 30.22
CA LEU A 407 -16.77 -11.34 29.31
C LEU A 407 -15.95 -11.14 28.05
N SER A 408 -16.49 -11.51 26.89
CA SER A 408 -15.69 -11.58 25.66
C SER A 408 -16.45 -11.23 24.40
N ALA A 409 -15.71 -10.64 23.48
CA ALA A 409 -16.06 -10.47 22.08
C ALA A 409 -15.45 -11.62 21.28
N PHE A 410 -16.21 -12.15 20.32
CA PHE A 410 -15.81 -13.32 19.55
C PHE A 410 -15.94 -13.02 18.05
N LEU A 411 -14.87 -13.29 17.32
CA LEU A 411 -14.87 -13.24 15.86
C LEU A 411 -14.55 -14.63 15.32
N ARG A 412 -15.39 -15.11 14.39
CA ARG A 412 -15.14 -16.30 13.58
C ARG A 412 -14.77 -15.83 12.18
N THR A 413 -13.59 -16.17 11.71
CA THR A 413 -13.08 -15.75 10.38
C THR A 413 -12.22 -16.84 9.77
N THR A 414 -11.71 -16.62 8.57
CA THR A 414 -10.78 -17.54 7.89
C THR A 414 -9.43 -16.90 7.66
N VAL A 415 -8.39 -17.74 7.60
CA VAL A 415 -7.07 -17.40 7.07
C VAL A 415 -6.77 -18.30 5.88
N LEU A 416 -6.02 -17.77 4.91
CA LEU A 416 -5.66 -18.51 3.71
C LEU A 416 -4.31 -19.23 3.92
N ILE A 417 -4.29 -20.53 3.65
CA ILE A 417 -3.07 -21.33 3.61
C ILE A 417 -2.76 -21.66 2.15
N SER A 418 -1.56 -21.30 1.69
CA SER A 418 -1.18 -21.53 0.29
C SER A 418 -1.05 -23.03 -0.03
N ASP A 419 -1.37 -23.43 -1.25
CA ASP A 419 -1.13 -24.78 -1.77
C ASP A 419 0.27 -24.92 -2.41
N ILE A 420 1.05 -23.85 -2.42
CA ILE A 420 2.42 -23.83 -2.91
C ILE A 420 3.38 -23.31 -1.84
N GLN A 421 4.58 -23.89 -1.80
CA GLN A 421 5.66 -23.37 -0.96
C GLN A 421 6.08 -21.98 -1.46
N PRO A 422 6.30 -20.99 -0.57
CA PRO A 422 6.92 -19.72 -0.96
C PRO A 422 8.30 -19.99 -1.55
N GLN A 423 8.45 -19.75 -2.85
CA GLN A 423 9.73 -19.93 -3.55
C GLN A 423 10.56 -18.66 -3.39
N GLN A 424 11.84 -18.81 -3.03
CA GLN A 424 12.75 -17.68 -2.85
C GLN A 424 13.45 -17.34 -4.16
N ALA A 425 13.66 -16.05 -4.41
CA ALA A 425 14.50 -15.60 -5.50
C ALA A 425 15.94 -16.07 -5.26
N PRO A 426 16.69 -16.44 -6.32
CA PRO A 426 18.09 -16.78 -6.17
C PRO A 426 18.87 -15.57 -5.66
N VAL A 427 19.91 -15.81 -4.84
CA VAL A 427 20.81 -14.76 -4.37
C VAL A 427 22.19 -15.06 -4.92
N VAL A 428 22.74 -14.18 -5.75
CA VAL A 428 24.10 -14.32 -6.29
C VAL A 428 25.08 -13.60 -5.39
N THR A 429 26.15 -14.28 -4.98
CA THR A 429 27.13 -13.77 -4.00
C THR A 429 28.51 -13.53 -4.59
N SER A 430 28.94 -14.37 -5.55
CA SER A 430 30.21 -14.21 -6.25
C SER A 430 30.28 -15.05 -7.52
N ILE A 431 31.23 -14.75 -8.39
CA ILE A 431 31.59 -15.53 -9.58
C ILE A 431 33.12 -15.72 -9.62
N ASP A 432 33.60 -16.88 -10.07
CA ASP A 432 35.03 -17.19 -10.24
C ASP A 432 35.29 -17.84 -11.62
N PRO A 433 36.14 -17.27 -12.48
CA PRO A 433 36.85 -15.99 -12.30
C PRO A 433 35.89 -14.79 -12.35
N SER A 434 36.27 -13.68 -11.73
CA SER A 434 35.49 -12.43 -11.75
C SER A 434 35.83 -11.51 -12.93
N PHE A 435 36.69 -11.97 -13.86
CA PHE A 435 37.02 -11.24 -15.07
C PHE A 435 37.44 -12.20 -16.20
N GLY A 436 37.39 -11.69 -17.45
CA GLY A 436 37.89 -12.38 -18.65
C GLY A 436 38.26 -11.37 -19.74
N GLU A 437 39.07 -11.78 -20.71
CA GLU A 437 39.47 -10.89 -21.81
C GLU A 437 38.46 -10.96 -22.97
N SER A 438 38.21 -9.82 -23.63
CA SER A 438 37.39 -9.78 -24.84
C SER A 438 37.96 -10.73 -25.91
N GLY A 439 37.10 -11.58 -26.49
CA GLY A 439 37.51 -12.62 -27.45
C GLY A 439 37.76 -14.01 -26.83
N GLU A 440 37.68 -14.16 -25.52
CA GLU A 440 37.91 -15.43 -24.83
C GLU A 440 36.62 -16.23 -24.59
N LEU A 441 36.72 -17.56 -24.55
CA LEU A 441 35.69 -18.43 -23.98
C LEU A 441 36.13 -18.81 -22.56
N ILE A 442 35.39 -18.37 -21.56
CA ILE A 442 35.72 -18.63 -20.15
C ILE A 442 34.78 -19.67 -19.55
N ASN A 443 35.30 -20.52 -18.67
CA ASN A 443 34.50 -21.36 -17.78
C ASN A 443 34.45 -20.70 -16.39
N ALA A 444 33.25 -20.46 -15.88
CA ALA A 444 33.00 -19.76 -14.63
C ALA A 444 32.13 -20.58 -13.67
N THR A 445 32.33 -20.35 -12.38
CA THR A 445 31.48 -20.88 -11.30
C THR A 445 30.79 -19.73 -10.58
N VAL A 446 29.47 -19.77 -10.49
CA VAL A 446 28.65 -18.78 -9.78
C VAL A 446 28.19 -19.36 -8.45
N TYR A 447 28.37 -18.59 -7.39
CA TYR A 447 28.05 -18.97 -6.01
C TYR A 447 26.89 -18.14 -5.47
N GLY A 448 26.03 -18.75 -4.66
CA GLY A 448 24.85 -18.09 -4.15
C GLY A 448 23.98 -18.92 -3.20
N ASN A 449 22.69 -18.60 -3.17
CA ASN A 449 21.65 -19.35 -2.47
C ASN A 449 20.39 -19.49 -3.34
N TYR A 450 19.61 -20.53 -3.07
CA TYR A 450 18.31 -20.82 -3.70
C TYR A 450 18.37 -21.04 -5.22
N PHE A 451 19.51 -21.46 -5.76
CA PHE A 451 19.59 -21.90 -7.15
C PHE A 451 18.77 -23.18 -7.35
N MET A 452 18.12 -23.30 -8.50
CA MET A 452 17.30 -24.45 -8.87
C MET A 452 17.89 -25.17 -10.07
N ASN A 453 17.70 -26.49 -10.12
CA ASN A 453 18.12 -27.26 -11.30
C ASN A 453 17.39 -26.76 -12.55
N GLY A 454 18.15 -26.39 -13.58
CA GLY A 454 17.66 -25.73 -14.79
C GLY A 454 17.68 -24.20 -14.73
N CYS A 455 18.32 -23.60 -13.73
CA CYS A 455 18.59 -22.16 -13.73
C CYS A 455 19.47 -21.73 -14.91
N GLN A 456 19.28 -20.51 -15.37
CA GLN A 456 20.09 -19.86 -16.40
C GLN A 456 20.97 -18.79 -15.77
N VAL A 457 22.14 -18.55 -16.37
CA VAL A 457 23.09 -17.52 -15.93
C VAL A 457 23.31 -16.55 -17.08
N GLU A 458 23.35 -15.25 -16.80
CA GLU A 458 23.62 -14.23 -17.80
C GLU A 458 24.38 -13.03 -17.23
N LEU A 459 25.12 -12.35 -18.11
CA LEU A 459 25.78 -11.08 -17.79
C LEU A 459 24.99 -9.93 -18.43
N ARG A 460 24.66 -8.92 -17.63
CA ARG A 460 23.93 -7.71 -18.04
C ARG A 460 24.78 -6.46 -17.81
N ASN A 461 24.65 -5.47 -18.68
CA ASN A 461 25.23 -4.14 -18.48
C ASN A 461 24.20 -3.12 -18.96
N ASP A 462 23.72 -2.26 -18.06
CA ASP A 462 22.64 -1.31 -18.35
C ASP A 462 22.96 -0.31 -19.48
N SER A 463 24.25 -0.08 -19.76
CA SER A 463 24.70 0.80 -20.86
C SER A 463 24.78 0.07 -22.20
N ILE A 464 24.63 -1.25 -22.21
CA ILE A 464 24.75 -2.10 -23.40
C ILE A 464 23.48 -2.95 -23.54
N PRO A 465 22.63 -2.73 -24.56
CA PRO A 465 21.34 -3.41 -24.66
C PRO A 465 21.43 -4.93 -24.90
N ALA A 466 22.60 -5.46 -25.25
CA ALA A 466 22.79 -6.89 -25.54
C ALA A 466 23.21 -7.66 -24.27
N VAL A 467 22.36 -8.59 -23.83
CA VAL A 467 22.65 -9.54 -22.74
C VAL A 467 23.60 -10.63 -23.23
N ILE A 468 24.58 -11.01 -22.39
CA ILE A 468 25.48 -12.13 -22.66
C ILE A 468 24.93 -13.37 -21.94
N GLN A 469 24.30 -14.25 -22.70
CA GLN A 469 23.80 -15.52 -22.20
C GLN A 469 24.98 -16.48 -21.93
N ALA A 470 24.98 -17.11 -20.75
CA ALA A 470 25.88 -18.23 -20.53
C ALA A 470 25.46 -19.44 -21.37
N THR A 471 26.34 -20.42 -21.44
CA THR A 471 26.07 -21.73 -22.03
C THR A 471 26.61 -22.82 -21.12
N ASN A 472 26.24 -24.08 -21.38
CA ASN A 472 26.74 -25.24 -20.63
C ASN A 472 26.52 -25.12 -19.12
N GLU A 473 25.37 -24.59 -18.69
CA GLU A 473 25.01 -24.49 -17.28
C GLU A 473 24.87 -25.89 -16.67
N VAL A 474 25.67 -26.17 -15.64
CA VAL A 474 25.61 -27.40 -14.85
C VAL A 474 25.28 -27.03 -13.41
N PHE A 475 24.06 -27.36 -13.00
CA PHE A 475 23.62 -27.22 -11.62
C PHE A 475 24.35 -28.22 -10.72
N ILE A 476 25.07 -27.72 -9.71
CA ILE A 476 25.78 -28.54 -8.73
C ILE A 476 24.91 -28.70 -7.48
N ASN A 477 24.48 -27.59 -6.89
CA ASN A 477 23.60 -27.55 -5.73
C ASN A 477 22.93 -26.15 -5.62
N SER A 478 22.08 -25.95 -4.61
CA SER A 478 21.32 -24.70 -4.44
C SER A 478 22.17 -23.44 -4.18
N GLY A 479 23.49 -23.58 -4.04
CA GLY A 479 24.40 -22.44 -3.92
C GLY A 479 25.50 -22.41 -4.97
N GLU A 480 25.45 -23.26 -6.00
CA GLU A 480 26.54 -23.38 -6.98
C GLU A 480 26.05 -23.86 -8.36
N VAL A 481 26.42 -23.11 -9.40
CA VAL A 481 26.22 -23.46 -10.81
C VAL A 481 27.49 -23.11 -11.60
N THR A 482 27.93 -24.00 -12.48
CA THR A 482 29.04 -23.73 -13.41
C THR A 482 28.49 -23.44 -14.80
N CYS A 483 29.12 -22.55 -15.56
CA CYS A 483 28.71 -22.19 -16.91
C CYS A 483 29.88 -21.65 -17.74
N ASP A 484 29.68 -21.53 -19.05
CA ASP A 484 30.65 -20.95 -19.98
C ASP A 484 30.13 -19.63 -20.54
N PHE A 485 31.00 -18.61 -20.61
CA PHE A 485 30.72 -17.35 -21.30
C PHE A 485 31.62 -17.18 -22.52
N ASP A 486 30.99 -16.98 -23.69
CA ASP A 486 31.69 -16.59 -24.91
C ASP A 486 31.78 -15.05 -24.99
N LEU A 487 32.97 -14.53 -24.72
CA LEU A 487 33.29 -13.11 -24.74
C LEU A 487 33.69 -12.63 -26.15
N SER A 488 33.56 -13.47 -27.18
CA SER A 488 33.80 -13.09 -28.57
C SER A 488 32.85 -12.01 -29.03
N GLY A 489 33.41 -10.87 -29.46
CA GLY A 489 32.63 -9.73 -29.92
C GLY A 489 31.81 -9.07 -28.80
N LYS A 490 32.18 -9.27 -27.53
CA LYS A 490 31.57 -8.60 -26.37
C LYS A 490 32.43 -7.42 -25.95
N LEU A 491 31.80 -6.33 -25.54
CA LEU A 491 32.52 -5.10 -25.21
C LEU A 491 33.18 -5.23 -23.82
N PRO A 492 34.39 -4.69 -23.64
CA PRO A 492 34.97 -4.52 -22.32
C PRO A 492 34.07 -3.66 -21.41
N GLY A 493 34.04 -3.97 -20.11
CA GLY A 493 33.24 -3.25 -19.12
C GLY A 493 32.88 -4.09 -17.90
N LEU A 494 32.20 -3.46 -16.93
CA LEU A 494 31.63 -4.15 -15.76
C LEU A 494 30.22 -4.65 -16.10
N TYR A 495 29.92 -5.87 -15.67
CA TYR A 495 28.66 -6.54 -15.89
C TYR A 495 28.10 -7.09 -14.57
N ASP A 496 26.78 -7.06 -14.46
CA ASP A 496 26.02 -7.72 -13.42
C ASP A 496 25.93 -9.22 -13.74
N VAL A 497 26.05 -10.07 -12.71
CA VAL A 497 25.90 -11.52 -12.84
C VAL A 497 24.52 -11.92 -12.34
N CYS A 498 23.63 -12.31 -13.26
CA CYS A 498 22.25 -12.66 -12.93
C CYS A 498 22.03 -14.18 -13.04
N VAL A 499 21.30 -14.73 -12.08
CA VAL A 499 20.80 -16.11 -12.11
C VAL A 499 19.27 -16.08 -12.16
N ILE A 500 18.69 -16.79 -13.11
CA ILE A 500 17.24 -16.89 -13.31
C ILE A 500 16.84 -18.34 -13.07
N ASN A 501 16.00 -18.57 -12.07
CA ASN A 501 15.49 -19.91 -11.78
C ASN A 501 14.33 -20.30 -12.73
N PRO A 502 14.03 -21.60 -12.91
CA PRO A 502 12.90 -22.06 -13.74
C PRO A 502 11.53 -21.54 -13.33
N ASN A 503 11.40 -21.07 -12.08
CA ASN A 503 10.20 -20.42 -11.56
C ASN A 503 10.11 -18.92 -11.92
N THR A 504 11.01 -18.42 -12.77
CA THR A 504 11.12 -17.03 -13.24
C THR A 504 11.60 -16.01 -12.21
N LEU A 505 11.90 -16.43 -10.98
CA LEU A 505 12.55 -15.55 -10.01
C LEU A 505 14.04 -15.40 -10.35
N GLU A 506 14.55 -14.18 -10.25
CA GLU A 506 15.94 -13.86 -10.54
C GLU A 506 16.62 -13.10 -9.41
N GLY A 507 17.95 -13.13 -9.41
CA GLY A 507 18.79 -12.34 -8.54
C GLY A 507 20.10 -12.03 -9.22
N CYS A 508 20.62 -10.82 -9.01
CA CYS A 508 21.81 -10.32 -9.68
C CYS A 508 22.85 -9.83 -8.66
N LEU A 509 24.12 -10.07 -8.97
CA LEU A 509 25.26 -9.45 -8.32
C LEU A 509 25.71 -8.26 -9.17
N GLU A 510 25.45 -7.04 -8.69
CA GLU A 510 25.81 -5.80 -9.38
C GLU A 510 27.33 -5.71 -9.59
N LYS A 511 27.77 -5.42 -10.83
CA LYS A 511 29.18 -5.29 -11.25
C LYS A 511 30.07 -6.46 -10.80
N GLY A 512 29.49 -7.66 -10.80
CA GLY A 512 30.15 -8.88 -10.35
C GLY A 512 31.22 -9.43 -11.29
N PHE A 513 31.21 -9.03 -12.57
CA PHE A 513 32.12 -9.56 -13.59
C PHE A 513 32.71 -8.45 -14.49
N GLU A 514 34.01 -8.50 -14.81
CA GLU A 514 34.69 -7.53 -15.68
C GLU A 514 35.16 -8.18 -16.99
N ILE A 515 34.72 -7.66 -18.14
CA ILE A 515 35.35 -7.95 -19.44
C ILE A 515 36.46 -6.94 -19.66
N LYS A 516 37.69 -7.40 -19.88
CA LYS A 516 38.86 -6.57 -20.16
C LYS A 516 39.17 -6.48 -21.65
N SER A 517 39.95 -5.47 -22.04
CA SER A 517 40.32 -5.27 -23.44
C SER A 517 41.39 -6.28 -23.88
N GLY A 518 41.12 -6.97 -24.98
CA GLY A 518 41.99 -8.03 -25.49
C GLY A 518 43.26 -7.54 -26.23
N CYS A 519 43.36 -6.26 -26.62
CA CYS A 519 44.55 -5.72 -27.29
C CYS A 519 44.66 -4.18 -27.26
N ILE A 520 45.89 -3.65 -27.35
CA ILE A 520 46.19 -2.21 -27.46
C ILE A 520 46.99 -1.96 -28.75
N VAL A 521 46.56 -0.98 -29.56
CA VAL A 521 47.25 -0.49 -30.76
C VAL A 521 47.74 0.94 -30.53
N TYR A 522 49.02 1.21 -30.78
CA TYR A 522 49.64 2.52 -30.56
C TYR A 522 49.67 3.35 -31.84
N VAL A 523 49.37 4.64 -31.72
CA VAL A 523 49.39 5.66 -32.78
C VAL A 523 50.22 6.85 -32.32
N ASP A 524 51.12 7.33 -33.17
CA ASP A 524 51.99 8.50 -32.94
C ASP A 524 52.46 9.05 -34.30
N ASP A 525 52.11 10.30 -34.57
CA ASP A 525 52.36 10.97 -35.84
C ASP A 525 53.85 11.28 -36.09
N SER A 526 54.68 11.24 -35.04
CA SER A 526 56.11 11.45 -35.11
C SER A 526 56.88 10.23 -35.63
N ASN A 527 56.22 9.07 -35.78
CA ASN A 527 56.85 7.87 -36.30
C ASN A 527 57.29 8.05 -37.76
N THR A 528 58.59 8.27 -37.93
CA THR A 528 59.28 8.39 -39.24
C THR A 528 60.13 7.16 -39.58
N SER A 529 60.08 6.10 -38.78
CA SER A 529 60.94 4.90 -38.92
C SER A 529 60.67 4.10 -40.20
N GLY A 530 59.47 4.25 -40.78
CA GLY A 530 58.99 3.48 -41.93
C GLY A 530 58.53 2.06 -41.59
N ILE A 531 58.54 1.68 -40.31
CA ILE A 531 57.95 0.44 -39.79
C ILE A 531 56.70 0.82 -38.99
N GLU A 532 55.59 0.15 -39.27
CA GLU A 532 54.27 0.44 -38.72
C GLU A 532 53.56 -0.89 -38.37
N ASP A 533 53.68 -1.34 -37.12
CA ASP A 533 53.06 -2.59 -36.65
C ASP A 533 52.07 -2.39 -35.49
N GLY A 534 51.89 -1.13 -35.05
CA GLY A 534 50.95 -0.79 -33.99
C GLY A 534 51.44 -1.10 -32.58
N SER A 535 52.70 -1.55 -32.42
CA SER A 535 53.34 -1.65 -31.11
C SER A 535 53.87 -0.29 -30.64
N MET A 536 54.12 -0.16 -29.34
CA MET A 536 54.73 1.05 -28.75
C MET A 536 56.08 1.43 -29.37
N SER A 537 56.81 0.48 -29.99
CA SER A 537 58.09 0.76 -30.66
C SER A 537 57.94 1.12 -32.14
N ASN A 538 56.86 0.70 -32.80
CA ASN A 538 56.56 1.02 -34.20
C ASN A 538 55.07 1.39 -34.35
N PRO A 539 54.63 2.50 -33.72
CA PRO A 539 53.23 2.90 -33.72
C PRO A 539 52.75 3.27 -35.13
N TYR A 540 51.44 3.27 -35.37
CA TYR A 540 50.92 3.77 -36.65
C TYR A 540 51.01 5.30 -36.71
N PRO A 541 51.41 5.91 -37.84
CA PRO A 541 51.55 7.36 -37.93
C PRO A 541 50.23 8.12 -38.12
N THR A 542 49.11 7.41 -38.25
CA THR A 542 47.78 8.03 -38.38
C THR A 542 46.74 7.24 -37.59
N ILE A 543 45.73 7.94 -37.08
CA ILE A 543 44.61 7.37 -36.33
C ILE A 543 43.84 6.39 -37.22
N ALA A 544 43.61 6.72 -38.49
CA ALA A 544 42.91 5.83 -39.41
C ALA A 544 43.60 4.46 -39.59
N LYS A 545 44.94 4.42 -39.62
CA LYS A 545 45.69 3.15 -39.68
C LYS A 545 45.58 2.37 -38.38
N GLY A 546 45.71 3.04 -37.23
CA GLY A 546 45.53 2.42 -35.92
C GLY A 546 44.14 1.78 -35.76
N LEU A 547 43.08 2.54 -36.09
CA LEU A 547 41.72 2.03 -36.10
C LEU A 547 41.54 0.89 -37.10
N GLN A 548 42.11 0.97 -38.29
CA GLN A 548 42.03 -0.12 -39.27
C GLN A 548 42.63 -1.42 -38.73
N ALA A 549 43.76 -1.34 -38.02
CA ALA A 549 44.49 -2.48 -37.46
C ALA A 549 43.85 -3.06 -36.18
N ALA A 550 43.13 -2.26 -35.39
CA ALA A 550 42.54 -2.70 -34.13
C ALA A 550 41.35 -3.65 -34.31
N ASP A 551 41.36 -4.80 -33.65
CA ASP A 551 40.21 -5.72 -33.65
C ASP A 551 39.10 -5.26 -32.69
N PHE A 552 37.91 -5.86 -32.80
CA PHE A 552 36.78 -5.55 -31.91
C PHE A 552 37.18 -5.79 -30.43
N GLY A 553 36.86 -4.84 -29.56
CA GLY A 553 37.18 -4.88 -28.13
C GLY A 553 38.57 -4.35 -27.78
N CYS A 554 39.37 -3.95 -28.78
CA CYS A 554 40.69 -3.35 -28.55
C CYS A 554 40.63 -1.85 -28.25
N GLU A 555 41.70 -1.36 -27.63
CA GLU A 555 41.96 0.07 -27.46
C GLU A 555 42.98 0.56 -28.50
N VAL A 556 42.78 1.77 -29.02
CA VAL A 556 43.74 2.49 -29.85
C VAL A 556 44.22 3.70 -29.04
N TRP A 557 45.48 3.67 -28.63
CA TRP A 557 46.11 4.74 -27.85
C TRP A 557 46.82 5.70 -28.79
N VAL A 558 46.38 6.96 -28.78
CA VAL A 558 46.89 8.03 -29.63
C VAL A 558 47.71 8.98 -28.78
N ASP A 559 48.96 9.17 -29.17
CA ASP A 559 49.91 10.06 -28.51
C ASP A 559 49.51 11.53 -28.66
N ASP A 560 49.80 12.34 -27.63
CA ASP A 560 49.42 13.76 -27.54
C ASP A 560 50.59 14.74 -27.74
N SER A 561 51.68 14.31 -28.40
CA SER A 561 52.97 15.01 -28.60
C SER A 561 52.96 16.38 -29.30
N GLY A 562 51.82 17.08 -29.35
CA GLY A 562 51.69 18.50 -29.68
C GLY A 562 51.53 18.81 -31.18
N ASN A 563 51.66 17.82 -32.06
CA ASN A 563 51.26 17.94 -33.46
C ASN A 563 49.78 17.53 -33.63
N VAL A 564 49.15 18.05 -34.69
CA VAL A 564 47.76 17.74 -35.01
C VAL A 564 47.65 16.56 -35.98
N TYR A 565 46.74 15.64 -35.71
CA TYR A 565 46.36 14.56 -36.62
C TYR A 565 45.44 15.12 -37.71
N ASN A 566 46.03 15.51 -38.84
CA ASN A 566 45.32 16.11 -39.97
C ASN A 566 44.64 15.04 -40.85
N GLU A 567 43.51 14.51 -40.39
CA GLU A 567 42.73 13.50 -41.10
C GLU A 567 41.24 13.55 -40.73
N GLN A 568 40.40 12.91 -41.55
CA GLN A 568 39.03 12.57 -41.13
C GLN A 568 39.08 11.21 -40.42
N VAL A 569 38.61 11.15 -39.19
CA VAL A 569 38.57 9.91 -38.41
C VAL A 569 37.22 9.24 -38.57
N THR A 570 37.21 7.96 -38.94
CA THR A 570 36.01 7.12 -38.87
C THR A 570 36.23 6.12 -37.76
N LEU A 571 35.44 6.20 -36.69
CA LEU A 571 35.52 5.24 -35.59
C LEU A 571 35.26 3.83 -36.11
N LYS A 572 35.86 2.83 -35.44
CA LYS A 572 35.65 1.42 -35.76
C LYS A 572 34.73 0.80 -34.71
N ALA A 573 33.75 0.02 -35.18
CA ALA A 573 32.76 -0.57 -34.30
C ALA A 573 33.43 -1.46 -33.23
N GLY A 574 33.06 -1.27 -31.97
CA GLY A 574 33.61 -2.01 -30.83
C GLY A 574 35.04 -1.62 -30.42
N VAL A 575 35.63 -0.59 -31.01
CA VAL A 575 37.00 -0.15 -30.69
C VAL A 575 36.95 1.12 -29.85
N LYS A 576 37.80 1.18 -28.82
CA LYS A 576 37.97 2.36 -27.98
C LYS A 576 39.17 3.18 -28.44
N LEU A 577 38.92 4.35 -28.99
CA LEU A 577 39.94 5.33 -29.36
C LEU A 577 40.20 6.26 -28.17
N LYS A 578 41.44 6.34 -27.69
CA LYS A 578 41.79 7.09 -26.48
C LYS A 578 43.04 7.94 -26.71
N SER A 579 42.98 9.21 -26.30
CA SER A 579 44.17 10.06 -26.21
C SER A 579 44.95 9.72 -24.94
N VAL A 580 46.24 9.44 -25.08
CA VAL A 580 47.13 9.07 -23.98
C VAL A 580 48.51 9.66 -24.23
N ASN A 581 49.06 10.40 -23.27
CA ASN A 581 50.49 10.69 -23.23
C ASN A 581 51.26 9.42 -22.82
N TRP A 582 51.68 8.60 -23.79
CA TRP A 582 52.38 7.36 -23.51
C TRP A 582 53.89 7.44 -23.78
N ASP A 583 54.36 8.52 -24.41
CA ASP A 583 55.77 8.79 -24.68
C ASP A 583 56.40 9.73 -23.60
N THR A 584 57.52 10.39 -23.89
CA THR A 584 58.19 11.31 -22.93
C THR A 584 58.19 12.77 -23.39
N SER A 585 57.40 13.10 -24.40
CA SER A 585 57.30 14.44 -24.99
C SER A 585 56.43 15.38 -24.14
N ASP A 586 56.57 16.69 -24.36
CA ASP A 586 55.86 17.77 -23.67
C ASP A 586 54.52 18.10 -24.35
N GLY A 587 53.78 17.07 -24.77
CA GLY A 587 52.46 17.18 -25.39
C GLY A 587 51.47 18.05 -24.60
N ASP A 588 50.46 18.58 -25.30
CA ASP A 588 49.32 19.26 -24.69
C ASP A 588 48.50 18.26 -23.85
N ASP A 589 47.47 18.70 -23.11
CA ASP A 589 46.65 17.79 -22.28
C ASP A 589 45.84 16.75 -23.11
N ARG A 590 45.81 16.86 -24.46
CA ARG A 590 44.97 16.06 -25.38
C ARG A 590 45.57 15.97 -26.79
N ALA A 591 45.42 14.82 -27.45
CA ALA A 591 45.68 14.67 -28.88
C ALA A 591 44.61 15.42 -29.72
N THR A 592 45.06 16.17 -30.74
CA THR A 592 44.18 17.01 -31.56
C THR A 592 43.90 16.37 -32.92
N ILE A 593 42.62 16.12 -33.21
CA ILE A 593 42.13 15.74 -34.55
C ILE A 593 41.77 17.03 -35.31
N TYR A 594 42.47 17.28 -36.42
CA TYR A 594 42.27 18.48 -37.23
C TYR A 594 41.66 18.14 -38.60
N GLN A 595 40.58 18.85 -38.98
CA GLN A 595 39.89 18.67 -40.26
C GLN A 595 39.54 20.01 -40.92
N ASP A 596 40.24 20.36 -42.01
CA ASP A 596 40.10 21.66 -42.68
C ASP A 596 39.13 21.70 -43.87
N THR A 597 38.55 20.57 -44.24
CA THR A 597 37.55 20.49 -45.32
C THR A 597 36.15 20.78 -44.78
N ALA A 598 35.22 21.20 -45.65
CA ALA A 598 33.81 21.42 -45.29
C ALA A 598 33.04 20.11 -45.04
N SER A 599 33.59 19.24 -44.20
CA SER A 599 33.16 17.89 -43.86
C SER A 599 33.15 17.71 -42.33
N VAL A 600 32.81 16.50 -41.88
CA VAL A 600 32.87 16.08 -40.48
C VAL A 600 34.30 15.67 -40.10
N ALA A 601 34.74 16.01 -38.88
CA ALA A 601 36.04 15.59 -38.35
C ALA A 601 36.05 14.12 -37.91
N VAL A 602 35.03 13.69 -37.16
CA VAL A 602 34.88 12.32 -36.65
C VAL A 602 33.53 11.71 -37.04
N ILE A 603 33.55 10.55 -37.68
CA ILE A 603 32.35 9.76 -38.01
C ILE A 603 32.19 8.68 -36.94
N GLY A 604 31.03 8.66 -36.28
CA GLY A 604 30.68 7.68 -35.27
C GLY A 604 30.53 6.26 -35.82
N ALA A 605 30.60 5.27 -34.93
CA ALA A 605 30.38 3.86 -35.26
C ALA A 605 29.70 3.14 -34.09
N ASN A 606 29.13 1.96 -34.36
CA ASN A 606 28.43 1.18 -33.34
C ASN A 606 29.36 0.69 -32.26
N ASN A 607 29.00 0.95 -31.00
CA ASN A 607 29.72 0.47 -29.83
C ASN A 607 31.19 0.92 -29.80
N ALA A 608 31.50 2.04 -30.46
CA ALA A 608 32.83 2.61 -30.46
C ALA A 608 32.93 3.67 -29.36
N THR A 609 34.09 3.82 -28.74
CA THR A 609 34.33 4.88 -27.76
C THR A 609 35.37 5.85 -28.32
N ILE A 610 35.18 7.15 -28.14
CA ILE A 610 36.22 8.17 -28.31
C ILE A 610 36.38 8.91 -26.98
N GLU A 611 37.61 8.91 -26.44
CA GLU A 611 37.92 9.43 -25.11
C GLU A 611 39.10 10.41 -25.14
N GLY A 612 38.90 11.63 -24.61
CA GLY A 612 40.00 12.53 -24.28
C GLY A 612 40.57 13.38 -25.42
N PHE A 613 39.91 13.49 -26.56
CA PHE A 613 40.45 14.21 -27.73
C PHE A 613 40.08 15.70 -27.74
N GLU A 614 40.93 16.53 -28.35
CA GLU A 614 40.52 17.81 -28.92
C GLU A 614 40.15 17.61 -30.40
N ILE A 615 39.01 18.14 -30.84
CA ILE A 615 38.48 18.01 -32.19
C ILE A 615 38.33 19.41 -32.77
N ASP A 616 39.30 19.80 -33.59
CA ASP A 616 39.32 21.05 -34.35
C ASP A 616 38.80 20.76 -35.77
N GLY A 617 37.48 20.91 -35.92
CA GLY A 617 36.79 20.68 -37.18
C GLY A 617 36.49 21.96 -37.94
N ARG A 618 36.20 21.87 -39.24
CA ARG A 618 35.70 23.03 -40.00
C ARG A 618 34.19 23.13 -40.05
N ARG A 619 33.44 22.06 -40.34
CA ARG A 619 31.96 22.11 -40.47
C ARG A 619 31.23 21.33 -39.38
N TYR A 620 31.57 20.06 -39.17
CA TYR A 620 30.98 19.24 -38.11
C TYR A 620 32.07 18.60 -37.25
N GLY A 621 31.87 18.55 -35.93
CA GLY A 621 32.78 17.85 -35.01
C GLY A 621 32.62 16.35 -35.12
N ILE A 622 31.58 15.79 -34.49
CA ILE A 622 31.26 14.36 -34.49
C ILE A 622 29.88 14.12 -35.13
N ASP A 623 29.78 13.25 -36.13
CA ASP A 623 28.50 12.82 -36.75
C ASP A 623 28.19 11.36 -36.39
N CYS A 624 27.12 11.15 -35.63
CA CYS A 624 26.54 9.87 -35.25
C CYS A 624 25.27 9.66 -36.08
N ASN A 625 25.33 8.81 -37.11
CA ASN A 625 24.25 8.64 -38.07
C ASN A 625 23.84 7.16 -38.20
N GLY A 626 22.80 6.76 -37.48
CA GLY A 626 22.41 5.37 -37.29
C GLY A 626 23.50 4.56 -36.56
N THR A 627 24.22 5.19 -35.64
CA THR A 627 25.39 4.60 -34.96
C THR A 627 25.27 4.67 -33.44
N SER A 628 26.00 3.80 -32.72
CA SER A 628 25.99 3.77 -31.26
C SER A 628 27.29 4.12 -30.50
N PRO A 629 27.90 5.31 -30.67
CA PRO A 629 29.17 5.63 -30.00
C PRO A 629 29.03 6.19 -28.58
N GLU A 630 30.05 5.97 -27.76
CA GLU A 630 30.32 6.70 -26.53
C GLU A 630 31.34 7.82 -26.80
N ILE A 631 31.04 9.03 -26.34
CA ILE A 631 31.87 10.23 -26.53
C ILE A 631 32.18 10.77 -25.13
N ILE A 632 33.41 10.59 -24.69
CA ILE A 632 33.81 10.80 -23.30
C ILE A 632 34.93 11.83 -23.23
N ASP A 633 34.79 12.83 -22.38
CA ASP A 633 35.82 13.83 -22.08
C ASP A 633 36.46 14.41 -23.35
N CYS A 634 35.70 14.69 -24.39
CA CYS A 634 36.18 15.31 -25.65
C CYS A 634 35.95 16.82 -25.65
N ARG A 635 36.79 17.55 -26.38
CA ARG A 635 36.70 19.01 -26.55
C ARG A 635 36.49 19.33 -28.02
N ILE A 636 35.36 19.92 -28.39
CA ILE A 636 35.03 20.22 -29.79
C ILE A 636 35.07 21.73 -29.99
N VAL A 637 35.95 22.16 -30.90
CA VAL A 637 36.38 23.56 -30.96
C VAL A 637 36.51 24.05 -32.40
N ASN A 638 36.55 25.37 -32.57
CA ASN A 638 36.98 26.02 -33.81
C ASN A 638 36.13 25.70 -35.07
N LEU A 639 34.83 25.38 -34.98
CA LEU A 639 34.04 25.14 -36.19
C LEU A 639 33.80 26.44 -37.00
N ARG A 640 34.16 26.45 -38.29
CA ARG A 640 34.30 27.64 -39.18
C ARG A 640 33.44 27.58 -40.44
N TYR A 641 32.16 27.26 -40.30
CA TYR A 641 31.22 27.14 -41.42
C TYR A 641 29.86 27.77 -41.10
N SER A 642 29.02 28.00 -42.11
CA SER A 642 27.71 28.65 -41.94
C SER A 642 26.66 27.77 -41.25
N ASP A 643 26.83 26.45 -41.26
CA ASP A 643 25.99 25.47 -40.56
C ASP A 643 26.82 24.54 -39.66
N CYS A 644 27.39 25.06 -38.57
CA CYS A 644 28.23 24.26 -37.68
C CYS A 644 27.42 23.41 -36.69
N ILE A 645 27.87 22.17 -36.48
CA ILE A 645 27.33 21.26 -35.47
C ILE A 645 28.49 20.63 -34.71
N GLY A 646 28.54 20.81 -33.38
CA GLY A 646 29.52 20.15 -32.52
C GLY A 646 29.36 18.64 -32.56
N ILE A 647 28.23 18.14 -32.07
CA ILE A 647 27.84 16.72 -32.18
C ILE A 647 26.48 16.61 -32.85
N TRP A 648 26.40 15.79 -33.90
CA TRP A 648 25.15 15.48 -34.59
C TRP A 648 24.75 14.03 -34.35
N ILE A 649 23.64 13.81 -33.65
CA ILE A 649 23.08 12.49 -33.33
C ILE A 649 21.80 12.31 -34.14
N ARG A 650 21.76 11.36 -35.07
CA ARG A 650 20.61 11.25 -35.99
C ARG A 650 20.29 9.84 -36.47
N ASN A 651 19.08 9.69 -36.99
CA ASN A 651 18.59 8.50 -37.68
C ASN A 651 18.67 7.22 -36.84
N GLY A 652 18.11 7.25 -35.62
CA GLY A 652 18.07 6.11 -34.71
C GLY A 652 19.42 5.80 -34.05
N SER A 653 20.26 6.82 -33.83
CA SER A 653 21.54 6.65 -33.13
C SER A 653 21.32 6.55 -31.62
N PHE A 654 22.08 5.64 -30.98
CA PHE A 654 22.20 5.55 -29.52
C PHE A 654 23.53 6.17 -29.08
N ALA A 655 23.55 7.34 -28.47
CA ALA A 655 24.83 7.97 -28.10
C ALA A 655 24.87 8.33 -26.62
N HIS A 656 26.00 8.04 -25.98
CA HIS A 656 26.32 8.52 -24.64
C HIS A 656 27.40 9.58 -24.73
N VAL A 657 27.06 10.82 -24.35
CA VAL A 657 27.95 11.97 -24.34
C VAL A 657 28.23 12.34 -22.88
N LYS A 658 29.49 12.23 -22.45
CA LYS A 658 29.88 12.43 -21.05
C LYS A 658 31.10 13.33 -20.94
N GLY A 659 31.04 14.35 -20.09
CA GLY A 659 32.22 15.19 -19.82
C GLY A 659 32.69 16.02 -21.03
N VAL A 660 31.85 16.18 -22.05
CA VAL A 660 32.24 16.85 -23.30
C VAL A 660 32.15 18.36 -23.14
N GLU A 661 33.16 19.05 -23.67
CA GLU A 661 33.19 20.51 -23.82
C GLU A 661 32.99 20.90 -25.28
N ILE A 662 32.07 21.82 -25.58
CA ILE A 662 31.84 22.34 -26.93
C ILE A 662 31.85 23.86 -26.90
N TYR A 663 32.76 24.48 -27.67
CA TYR A 663 32.84 25.93 -27.77
C TYR A 663 33.50 26.44 -29.06
N ASP A 664 33.52 27.76 -29.27
CA ASP A 664 34.10 28.41 -30.45
C ASP A 664 33.54 27.89 -31.80
N LEU A 665 32.21 27.73 -31.87
CA LEU A 665 31.48 27.33 -33.08
C LEU A 665 31.25 28.51 -34.05
N ASN A 666 32.28 29.34 -34.31
CA ASN A 666 32.10 30.68 -34.91
C ASN A 666 33.22 31.13 -35.85
N ASN A 667 33.14 30.78 -37.15
CA ASN A 667 33.85 31.56 -38.17
C ASN A 667 33.26 31.39 -39.58
N ALA A 668 32.00 31.78 -39.77
CA ALA A 668 31.35 31.73 -41.08
C ALA A 668 32.08 32.65 -42.09
N THR A 669 32.62 32.09 -43.18
CA THR A 669 33.25 32.84 -44.26
C THR A 669 32.29 33.29 -45.38
N ASP A 670 31.04 32.80 -45.34
CA ASP A 670 30.09 32.90 -46.45
C ASP A 670 28.87 33.77 -46.12
N TYR A 671 28.39 34.56 -47.10
CA TYR A 671 27.22 35.44 -46.97
C TYR A 671 25.92 34.62 -46.81
N GLY A 672 25.11 34.85 -45.75
CA GLY A 672 23.75 34.28 -45.67
C GLY A 672 23.17 34.02 -44.27
N TYR A 673 22.18 33.12 -44.21
CA TYR A 673 21.59 32.55 -42.98
C TYR A 673 22.58 31.55 -42.36
N ALA A 674 22.85 31.65 -41.06
CA ALA A 674 23.72 30.74 -40.32
C ALA A 674 22.96 30.02 -39.18
N THR A 675 23.25 28.74 -38.98
CA THR A 675 22.66 27.93 -37.89
C THR A 675 23.75 27.20 -37.15
N PHE A 676 23.78 27.31 -35.83
CA PHE A 676 24.83 26.72 -35.00
C PHE A 676 24.19 25.83 -33.94
N TYR A 677 24.72 24.62 -33.78
CA TYR A 677 24.26 23.67 -32.78
C TYR A 677 25.45 23.15 -31.98
N GLY A 678 25.43 23.29 -30.66
CA GLY A 678 26.36 22.56 -29.80
C GLY A 678 26.15 21.06 -29.98
N ILE A 679 24.96 20.59 -29.60
CA ILE A 679 24.50 19.22 -29.86
C ILE A 679 23.17 19.27 -30.60
N ARG A 680 23.06 18.48 -31.67
CA ARG A 680 21.84 18.34 -32.47
C ARG A 680 21.38 16.88 -32.48
N ILE A 681 20.13 16.64 -32.11
CA ILE A 681 19.51 15.31 -32.06
C ILE A 681 18.29 15.32 -33.01
N ASP A 682 18.32 14.55 -34.09
CA ASP A 682 17.22 14.45 -35.07
C ASP A 682 16.82 13.00 -35.37
N ASN A 683 15.52 12.67 -35.33
CA ASN A 683 15.00 11.35 -35.75
C ASN A 683 15.61 10.17 -34.98
N CYS A 684 15.78 10.29 -33.66
CA CYS A 684 16.22 9.20 -32.79
C CYS A 684 15.02 8.60 -32.03
N ASP A 685 14.07 8.06 -32.78
CA ASP A 685 12.89 7.36 -32.25
C ASP A 685 13.22 5.85 -32.17
N ALA A 686 13.26 5.29 -30.95
CA ALA A 686 13.31 3.85 -30.75
C ALA A 686 12.27 3.41 -29.73
N SER A 687 11.72 2.22 -29.97
CA SER A 687 10.86 1.51 -29.03
C SER A 687 11.68 0.99 -27.84
N GLY A 688 11.85 1.80 -26.79
CA GLY A 688 12.50 1.40 -25.53
C GLY A 688 13.08 2.58 -24.73
N ASP A 689 13.28 2.38 -23.44
CA ASP A 689 13.80 3.42 -22.52
C ASP A 689 15.31 3.67 -22.71
N ASN A 690 15.74 4.94 -22.60
CA ASN A 690 17.13 5.45 -22.57
C ASN A 690 17.94 5.41 -23.89
N HIS A 691 17.49 6.07 -24.97
CA HIS A 691 18.15 6.00 -26.27
C HIS A 691 19.38 6.95 -26.42
N VAL A 692 19.32 8.19 -25.91
CA VAL A 692 20.44 9.14 -25.95
C VAL A 692 20.66 9.71 -24.56
N LEU A 693 21.90 9.64 -24.06
CA LEU A 693 22.27 10.16 -22.74
C LEU A 693 23.35 11.22 -22.88
N ILE A 694 23.10 12.41 -22.35
CA ILE A 694 24.09 13.49 -22.21
C ILE A 694 24.27 13.77 -20.73
N GLU A 695 25.49 13.69 -20.23
CA GLU A 695 25.76 14.00 -18.83
C GLU A 695 27.07 14.73 -18.58
N GLN A 696 27.10 15.53 -17.50
CA GLN A 696 28.31 16.18 -17.00
C GLN A 696 29.07 16.99 -18.06
N SER A 697 28.37 17.51 -19.07
CA SER A 697 28.96 18.19 -20.23
C SER A 697 28.79 19.70 -20.12
N GLU A 698 29.66 20.46 -20.80
CA GLU A 698 29.64 21.92 -20.83
C GLU A 698 29.59 22.43 -22.27
N ILE A 699 28.59 23.25 -22.59
CA ILE A 699 28.41 23.83 -23.93
C ILE A 699 28.41 25.35 -23.77
N HIS A 700 29.41 26.02 -24.35
CA HIS A 700 29.57 27.46 -24.19
C HIS A 700 30.11 28.18 -25.42
N TYR A 701 30.01 29.52 -25.44
CA TYR A 701 30.57 30.39 -26.49
C TYR A 701 30.13 30.04 -27.93
N ILE A 702 28.82 29.99 -28.17
CA ILE A 702 28.26 30.07 -29.53
C ILE A 702 28.00 31.55 -29.82
N PHE A 703 29.02 32.34 -30.16
CA PHE A 703 28.83 33.79 -30.41
C PHE A 703 28.83 34.11 -31.90
N SER A 704 27.87 34.92 -32.37
CA SER A 704 27.75 35.42 -33.75
C SER A 704 27.91 36.96 -33.77
N SER A 705 29.15 37.46 -33.65
CA SER A 705 29.43 38.91 -33.73
C SER A 705 30.42 39.34 -34.80
N ASP A 706 31.05 38.42 -35.55
CA ASP A 706 32.00 38.78 -36.63
C ASP A 706 31.37 38.82 -38.04
N ILE A 707 30.04 38.69 -38.16
CA ILE A 707 29.32 39.09 -39.39
C ILE A 707 29.25 40.64 -39.53
N LEU A 708 29.88 41.40 -38.62
CA LEU A 708 29.87 42.87 -38.61
C LEU A 708 30.65 43.57 -39.75
N GLY A 709 31.11 42.85 -40.77
CA GLY A 709 31.65 43.42 -42.01
C GLY A 709 30.75 43.30 -43.24
N LEU A 710 29.76 42.39 -43.23
CA LEU A 710 29.05 41.95 -44.42
C LEU A 710 27.54 41.97 -44.16
N GLY A 711 26.89 43.11 -44.43
CA GLY A 711 25.51 43.39 -44.02
C GLY A 711 24.50 42.25 -44.26
N GLY A 712 23.76 41.89 -43.21
CA GLY A 712 22.42 41.29 -43.32
C GLY A 712 22.26 39.78 -43.13
N GLY A 713 23.12 39.07 -42.40
CA GLY A 713 22.93 37.64 -42.09
C GLY A 713 22.03 37.38 -40.87
N TYR A 714 21.15 36.38 -40.95
CA TYR A 714 20.32 35.89 -39.85
C TYR A 714 21.03 34.71 -39.15
N CYS A 715 21.05 34.63 -37.81
CA CYS A 715 21.68 33.52 -37.10
C CYS A 715 20.74 32.87 -36.06
N HIS A 716 20.67 31.53 -36.04
CA HIS A 716 19.89 30.76 -35.06
C HIS A 716 20.79 29.80 -34.26
N PRO A 717 21.38 30.24 -33.14
CA PRO A 717 22.22 29.40 -32.29
C PRO A 717 21.39 28.61 -31.27
N HIS A 718 21.79 27.35 -31.09
CA HIS A 718 21.23 26.41 -30.14
C HIS A 718 22.35 25.74 -29.34
N GLY A 719 22.25 25.71 -28.01
CA GLY A 719 23.13 24.87 -27.20
C GLY A 719 22.86 23.39 -27.49
N ILE A 720 21.64 22.93 -27.16
CA ILE A 720 21.14 21.59 -27.47
C ILE A 720 19.80 21.70 -28.20
N PHE A 721 19.68 21.04 -29.35
CA PHE A 721 18.46 20.97 -30.15
C PHE A 721 18.00 19.51 -30.31
N ILE A 722 16.76 19.24 -29.91
CA ILE A 722 16.13 17.91 -30.01
C ILE A 722 14.89 18.04 -30.90
N ASP A 723 14.84 17.29 -32.00
CA ASP A 723 13.70 17.22 -32.92
C ASP A 723 13.35 15.77 -33.25
N ASN A 724 12.06 15.45 -33.22
CA ASN A 724 11.52 14.14 -33.63
C ASN A 724 12.27 12.94 -33.02
N SER A 725 12.52 12.96 -31.70
CA SER A 725 13.33 11.95 -31.01
C SER A 725 12.70 11.57 -29.66
N ASP A 726 12.81 10.30 -29.28
CA ASP A 726 12.21 9.76 -28.06
C ASP A 726 13.28 9.12 -27.17
N GLY A 727 13.10 9.18 -25.84
CA GLY A 727 14.02 8.54 -24.87
C GLY A 727 15.34 9.28 -24.66
N VAL A 728 15.34 10.62 -24.70
CA VAL A 728 16.55 11.46 -24.54
C VAL A 728 16.70 11.92 -23.09
N LYS A 729 17.88 11.75 -22.50
CA LYS A 729 18.17 12.15 -21.12
C LYS A 729 19.35 13.12 -21.06
N ILE A 730 19.18 14.24 -20.37
CA ILE A 730 20.22 15.24 -20.16
C ILE A 730 20.37 15.48 -18.66
N LYS A 731 21.55 15.19 -18.11
CA LYS A 731 21.79 15.18 -16.65
C LYS A 731 23.04 15.96 -16.26
N ASN A 732 22.94 16.85 -15.29
CA ASN A 732 24.09 17.58 -14.74
C ASN A 732 24.91 18.35 -15.81
N THR A 733 24.26 18.83 -16.86
CA THR A 733 24.90 19.52 -17.99
C THR A 733 24.76 21.04 -17.83
N ILE A 734 25.82 21.77 -18.19
CA ILE A 734 25.86 23.23 -18.15
C ILE A 734 25.80 23.77 -19.59
N VAL A 735 24.87 24.69 -19.85
CA VAL A 735 24.77 25.40 -21.13
C VAL A 735 24.79 26.90 -20.87
N HIS A 736 25.80 27.61 -21.36
CA HIS A 736 25.89 29.05 -21.14
C HIS A 736 26.47 29.84 -22.30
N ASP A 737 26.29 31.16 -22.27
CA ASP A 737 26.82 32.09 -23.27
C ASP A 737 26.44 31.73 -24.72
N VAL A 738 25.24 31.18 -24.90
CA VAL A 738 24.65 30.91 -26.22
C VAL A 738 24.01 32.20 -26.71
N THR A 739 24.58 32.86 -27.73
CA THR A 739 24.12 34.18 -28.17
C THR A 739 23.91 34.29 -29.68
N GLY A 740 22.84 34.97 -30.06
CA GLY A 740 22.56 35.35 -31.45
C GLY A 740 22.74 36.85 -31.63
N GLY A 741 23.20 37.27 -32.82
CA GLY A 741 23.26 38.67 -33.22
C GLY A 741 21.87 39.33 -33.31
N ASN A 742 21.78 40.44 -34.06
CA ASN A 742 20.65 41.38 -34.00
C ASN A 742 19.25 40.86 -34.44
N TYR A 743 19.09 39.63 -34.93
CA TYR A 743 17.78 39.10 -35.36
C TYR A 743 17.70 37.55 -35.24
N TYR A 744 16.85 37.08 -34.30
CA TYR A 744 16.21 35.74 -34.15
C TYR A 744 16.67 34.75 -33.06
N TYR A 745 15.74 33.83 -32.78
CA TYR A 745 15.57 32.94 -31.63
C TYR A 745 16.81 32.18 -31.19
N VAL A 746 17.19 32.39 -29.93
CA VAL A 746 18.33 31.76 -29.26
C VAL A 746 17.80 30.84 -28.17
N TYR A 747 18.32 29.62 -28.09
CA TYR A 747 17.90 28.66 -27.06
C TYR A 747 19.10 27.94 -26.45
N GLY A 748 19.16 27.88 -25.12
CA GLY A 748 20.09 26.99 -24.42
C GLY A 748 19.74 25.52 -24.73
N ILE A 749 18.52 25.11 -24.43
CA ILE A 749 17.97 23.79 -24.82
C ILE A 749 16.62 24.01 -25.52
N ARG A 750 16.43 23.41 -26.69
CA ARG A 750 15.16 23.43 -27.43
C ARG A 750 14.72 22.00 -27.74
N VAL A 751 13.50 21.67 -27.32
CA VAL A 751 12.84 20.38 -27.57
C VAL A 751 11.65 20.60 -28.52
N GLN A 752 11.55 19.79 -29.56
CA GLN A 752 10.52 19.90 -30.58
C GLN A 752 10.07 18.51 -31.04
N ASN A 753 8.75 18.30 -31.24
CA ASN A 753 8.19 17.06 -31.78
C ASN A 753 8.72 15.76 -31.12
N SER A 754 9.03 15.78 -29.82
CA SER A 754 9.77 14.73 -29.13
C SER A 754 9.03 14.30 -27.87
N ASN A 755 9.09 13.01 -27.52
CA ASN A 755 8.51 12.44 -26.30
C ASN A 755 9.61 11.88 -25.39
N ASP A 756 9.26 11.57 -24.14
CA ASP A 756 10.18 10.94 -23.17
C ASP A 756 11.56 11.62 -23.06
N VAL A 757 11.54 12.95 -22.93
CA VAL A 757 12.76 13.75 -22.72
C VAL A 757 12.91 14.09 -21.24
N GLU A 758 13.98 13.60 -20.62
CA GLU A 758 14.29 13.80 -19.20
C GLU A 758 15.41 14.85 -19.04
N LEU A 759 15.15 15.93 -18.29
CA LEU A 759 16.14 16.97 -17.97
C LEU A 759 16.35 17.04 -16.45
N VAL A 760 17.52 16.63 -15.96
CA VAL A 760 17.81 16.55 -14.51
C VAL A 760 19.04 17.38 -14.15
N ASN A 761 18.91 18.29 -13.17
CA ASN A 761 20.03 19.06 -12.61
C ASN A 761 20.88 19.84 -13.63
N ASN A 762 20.27 20.29 -14.74
CA ASN A 762 20.95 21.08 -15.74
C ASN A 762 20.98 22.57 -15.35
N VAL A 763 22.05 23.28 -15.72
CA VAL A 763 22.23 24.70 -15.43
C VAL A 763 22.30 25.48 -16.75
N ILE A 764 21.41 26.47 -16.92
CA ILE A 764 21.36 27.30 -18.13
C ILE A 764 21.46 28.78 -17.74
N TYR A 765 22.45 29.50 -18.25
CA TYR A 765 22.65 30.93 -17.97
C TYR A 765 23.32 31.67 -19.13
N ASN A 766 23.36 33.01 -19.05
CA ASN A 766 24.01 33.90 -20.00
C ASN A 766 24.53 35.14 -19.26
#